data_AF-A0AAY5EAA6-F1
#
_entry.id   AF-A0AAY5EAA6-F1
#
_cell.length_a   1.000
_cell.length_b   1.000
_cell.length_c   1.000
_cell.angle_alpha   90.00
_cell.angle_beta   90.00
_cell.angle_gamma   90.00
#
_symmetry.space_group_name_H-M   'P 1'
#
loop_
_entity.id
_entity.type
_entity.pdbx_description
1 polymer ?
#
loop_
_entity_poly.entity_id
_entity_poly.type
_entity_poly.pdbx_seq_one_letter_code
_entity_poly.pdbx_strand_id
1 'polypeptide(L)'
;INRVYCSDSHTQSALETDADLQYLVTGGKLTKVKSNSWKKKRFFQLQDDGETIWHESQKALKRNNTFSINDVESVRRGRQSEVLQKFTDSSMEDLCFSIIFKGKRNTLDLVASSPEDAKHWVTGLEKLIASMQNLNTQQKSEHWIISRMRRADKNRDNVMTLKEVKHFLHDINIEVNDMYAAKLFEACDISKSGALEGEEIKHFYELLTAREEIEVIYGKYALTAGQMSASNLLDFLQKEQREAVSLDYALMLIEKYEPDSAAKQKKQMSRDGFLRYLTSAEGTVFNPAHKEVYQDMRQPLNNYFISSSHNTYLMEDQLKGPSSTEAYIRALTKGCRCVELDCWDGPNGEPLIYHGHTLTSKVLFKDVIKAIRDYAFRTSEYPVILSLENHCSVEQQKVMAKHMTSILGTALLTRPLGKKMPTTFPGPEELKGRILVKGKRLNKLDVVFEDNSSVDVDSVSEEDESAEAKEGEQKAKAKKSKIKLAKELSDLVVYCKSVHFNSFEHSKEKQAFYEMASFKESKAKQLAEHSAEFVHHNIDKLSRIYPAGSRTDSSNYNPVQMWNSGCQIVALNFQTPCKQMDLNQGRFLPNGKCGYILKPHFMRIPDFNFDACNLTSGRWLRKKNLHIMVISAQQLPKLNKDKVSSIVDPFVRVEIHGVTADKSSAQTAHINNNGFNPMWNKTFVFAINVPELAIVRFVVEDYDPASANDFIGQYTLPFTSIQNGYRHIPLLTKCGNVIPSAGLFVHIMALDD
;
A
#
# COMPACT_ATOMS: atom_id res chain seq x y z
N ILE A 1 -0.83 38.25 -5.26
CA ILE A 1 0.02 38.02 -6.47
C ILE A 1 1.22 37.08 -6.26
N ASN A 2 2.16 37.34 -5.33
CA ASN A 2 3.35 36.48 -5.07
C ASN A 2 3.08 35.05 -4.49
N ARG A 3 1.83 34.60 -4.37
CA ARG A 3 1.46 33.26 -3.82
C ARG A 3 0.43 32.47 -4.63
N VAL A 4 -0.26 33.06 -5.61
CA VAL A 4 -1.25 32.33 -6.44
C VAL A 4 -0.67 32.00 -7.83
N TYR A 5 0.23 32.86 -8.34
CA TYR A 5 1.11 32.56 -9.47
C TYR A 5 2.57 32.28 -9.06
N CYS A 6 2.89 32.43 -7.77
CA CYS A 6 4.26 32.55 -7.27
C CYS A 6 4.51 31.77 -5.96
N SER A 7 3.54 30.93 -5.53
CA SER A 7 3.78 29.85 -4.55
C SER A 7 4.74 28.77 -5.08
N ASP A 8 5.00 28.77 -6.39
CA ASP A 8 6.09 28.04 -7.05
C ASP A 8 7.29 28.92 -7.40
N SER A 9 7.47 30.09 -6.78
CA SER A 9 8.71 30.87 -7.00
C SER A 9 9.96 30.05 -6.72
N HIS A 10 9.90 29.04 -5.83
CA HIS A 10 10.99 28.08 -5.65
C HIS A 10 11.10 27.05 -6.77
N THR A 11 10.00 26.48 -7.27
CA THR A 11 10.04 25.49 -8.35
C THR A 11 10.40 26.14 -9.68
N GLN A 12 9.89 27.34 -9.96
CA GLN A 12 10.17 28.13 -11.15
C GLN A 12 11.57 28.75 -11.09
N SER A 13 11.99 29.30 -9.94
CA SER A 13 13.40 29.70 -9.74
C SER A 13 14.35 28.52 -9.83
N ALA A 14 13.97 27.33 -9.33
CA ALA A 14 14.78 26.12 -9.47
C ALA A 14 14.81 25.61 -10.92
N LEU A 15 13.69 25.62 -11.64
CA LEU A 15 13.64 25.30 -13.08
C LEU A 15 14.50 26.29 -13.89
N GLU A 16 14.62 27.53 -13.43
CA GLU A 16 15.42 28.59 -14.07
C GLU A 16 16.88 28.64 -13.62
N THR A 17 17.28 27.99 -12.53
CA THR A 17 18.66 28.06 -11.98
C THR A 17 19.37 26.72 -11.86
N ASP A 18 18.63 25.61 -11.82
CA ASP A 18 19.18 24.26 -11.69
C ASP A 18 19.47 23.66 -13.08
N ALA A 19 20.76 23.40 -13.35
CA ALA A 19 21.20 22.90 -14.64
C ALA A 19 20.57 21.55 -15.03
N ASP A 20 20.27 20.68 -14.07
CA ASP A 20 19.61 19.40 -14.37
C ASP A 20 18.15 19.63 -14.80
N LEU A 21 17.42 20.51 -14.09
CA LEU A 21 16.02 20.80 -14.42
C LEU A 21 15.90 21.55 -15.75
N GLN A 22 16.78 22.51 -16.03
CA GLN A 22 16.85 23.17 -17.33
C GLN A 22 17.12 22.19 -18.47
N TYR A 23 17.96 21.17 -18.23
CA TYR A 23 18.21 20.12 -19.21
C TYR A 23 16.94 19.30 -19.48
N LEU A 24 16.17 18.96 -18.45
CA LEU A 24 14.88 18.27 -18.60
C LEU A 24 13.85 19.12 -19.37
N VAL A 25 13.79 20.44 -19.11
CA VAL A 25 12.90 21.39 -19.81
C VAL A 25 13.30 21.55 -21.27
N THR A 26 14.60 21.63 -21.56
CA THR A 26 15.11 21.63 -22.94
C THR A 26 14.75 20.32 -23.65
N GLY A 27 14.81 19.21 -22.92
CA GLY A 27 14.49 17.88 -23.40
C GLY A 27 15.64 17.22 -24.17
N GLY A 28 15.50 15.92 -24.40
CA GLY A 28 16.56 15.12 -25.00
C GLY A 28 16.06 13.84 -25.66
N LYS A 29 16.87 13.30 -26.60
CA LYS A 29 16.58 12.01 -27.25
C LYS A 29 17.09 10.87 -26.40
N LEU A 30 16.18 10.00 -25.97
CA LEU A 30 16.50 8.77 -25.25
C LEU A 30 16.10 7.55 -26.08
N THR A 31 16.87 6.47 -25.97
CA THR A 31 16.53 5.19 -26.59
C THR A 31 15.70 4.37 -25.61
N LYS A 32 14.42 4.19 -25.94
CA LYS A 32 13.53 3.30 -25.19
C LYS A 32 13.79 1.85 -25.56
N VAL A 33 14.07 1.02 -24.57
CA VAL A 33 14.38 -0.41 -24.73
C VAL A 33 13.20 -1.25 -24.26
N LYS A 34 12.85 -2.29 -25.04
CA LYS A 34 11.89 -3.32 -24.62
C LYS A 34 12.38 -4.74 -24.91
N SER A 35 13.10 -4.92 -26.00
CA SER A 35 13.70 -6.18 -26.43
C SER A 35 14.88 -5.90 -27.37
N ASN A 36 15.64 -6.93 -27.76
CA ASN A 36 16.70 -6.77 -28.77
C ASN A 36 16.18 -6.24 -30.11
N SER A 37 14.99 -6.68 -30.53
CA SER A 37 14.35 -6.22 -31.77
C SER A 37 13.60 -4.89 -31.62
N TRP A 38 13.39 -4.41 -30.39
CA TRP A 38 12.64 -3.18 -30.11
C TRP A 38 13.47 -2.22 -29.26
N LYS A 39 14.22 -1.37 -29.96
CA LYS A 39 14.93 -0.19 -29.43
C LYS A 39 14.55 1.01 -30.27
N LYS A 40 13.94 2.03 -29.67
CA LYS A 40 13.40 3.18 -30.40
C LYS A 40 13.81 4.49 -29.73
N LYS A 41 14.48 5.37 -30.49
CA LYS A 41 14.77 6.74 -30.07
C LYS A 41 13.46 7.53 -29.98
N ARG A 42 13.29 8.28 -28.90
CA ARG A 42 12.15 9.17 -28.64
C ARG A 42 12.66 10.43 -27.95
N PHE A 43 12.08 11.56 -28.29
CA PHE A 43 12.29 12.79 -27.54
C PHE A 43 11.48 12.76 -26.24
N PHE A 44 12.07 13.22 -25.14
CA PHE A 44 11.42 13.40 -23.84
C PHE A 44 11.68 14.83 -23.35
N GLN A 45 10.70 15.44 -22.70
CA GLN A 45 10.77 16.82 -22.24
C GLN A 45 9.90 17.04 -21.00
N LEU A 46 10.42 17.74 -19.99
CA LEU A 46 9.62 18.29 -18.90
C LEU A 46 8.86 19.52 -19.38
N GLN A 47 7.57 19.57 -19.11
CA GLN A 47 6.73 20.70 -19.46
C GLN A 47 6.89 21.83 -18.43
N ASP A 48 6.47 23.03 -18.82
CA ASP A 48 6.56 24.26 -18.02
C ASP A 48 5.78 24.18 -16.68
N ASP A 49 4.91 23.18 -16.52
CA ASP A 49 4.20 22.90 -15.27
C ASP A 49 5.09 22.24 -14.19
N GLY A 50 6.32 21.85 -14.51
CA GLY A 50 7.26 21.21 -13.58
C GLY A 50 6.85 19.81 -13.12
N GLU A 51 5.76 19.25 -13.65
CA GLU A 51 5.16 17.99 -13.20
C GLU A 51 4.90 16.99 -14.32
N THR A 52 4.83 17.44 -15.56
CA THR A 52 4.45 16.61 -16.70
C THR A 52 5.66 16.35 -17.58
N ILE A 53 5.97 15.06 -17.81
CA ILE A 53 6.91 14.66 -18.86
C ILE A 53 6.13 14.33 -20.12
N TRP A 54 6.41 15.06 -21.18
CA TRP A 54 5.97 14.72 -22.54
C TRP A 54 7.01 13.82 -23.20
N HIS A 55 6.54 12.92 -24.06
CA HIS A 55 7.40 12.10 -24.89
C HIS A 55 6.85 11.91 -26.29
N GLU A 56 7.74 11.76 -27.26
CA GLU A 56 7.36 11.51 -28.65
C GLU A 56 6.71 10.12 -28.81
N SER A 57 5.75 9.99 -29.73
CA SER A 57 5.14 8.71 -30.11
C SER A 57 4.83 8.67 -31.60
N GLN A 58 5.14 7.55 -32.25
CA GLN A 58 4.86 7.32 -33.68
C GLN A 58 3.45 6.75 -33.94
N LYS A 59 2.62 6.56 -32.91
CA LYS A 59 1.23 6.11 -33.07
C LYS A 59 0.32 7.32 -33.19
N ALA A 60 -0.14 7.63 -34.41
CA ALA A 60 -1.02 8.77 -34.72
C ALA A 60 -2.35 8.82 -33.93
N LEU A 61 -2.76 7.71 -33.32
CA LEU A 61 -4.05 7.57 -32.62
C LEU A 61 -4.00 7.79 -31.09
N LYS A 62 -2.84 7.97 -30.45
CA LYS A 62 -2.78 8.30 -29.01
C LYS A 62 -2.61 9.80 -28.81
N ARG A 63 -3.67 10.46 -28.32
CA ARG A 63 -3.73 11.92 -28.11
C ARG A 63 -2.87 12.44 -26.95
N ASN A 64 -2.57 11.64 -25.93
CA ASN A 64 -1.76 12.08 -24.78
C ASN A 64 -0.51 11.21 -24.60
N ASN A 65 0.66 11.72 -25.01
CA ASN A 65 1.96 11.08 -24.82
C ASN A 65 2.70 11.66 -23.60
N THR A 66 2.02 11.73 -22.47
CA THR A 66 2.54 12.33 -21.25
C THR A 66 2.46 11.38 -20.06
N PHE A 67 3.23 11.66 -19.02
CA PHE A 67 3.05 11.10 -17.69
C PHE A 67 3.41 12.13 -16.63
N SER A 68 2.80 12.03 -15.45
CA SER A 68 3.11 12.94 -14.34
C SER A 68 4.25 12.40 -13.50
N ILE A 69 5.07 13.27 -12.93
CA ILE A 69 6.04 12.95 -11.88
C ILE A 69 5.33 12.29 -10.67
N ASN A 70 4.08 12.66 -10.40
CA ASN A 70 3.27 12.03 -9.35
C ASN A 70 3.00 10.54 -9.61
N ASP A 71 3.08 10.07 -10.86
CA ASP A 71 2.94 8.66 -11.24
C ASP A 71 4.26 7.88 -11.08
N VAL A 72 5.39 8.55 -10.88
CA VAL A 72 6.71 7.93 -10.75
C VAL A 72 6.94 7.51 -9.30
N GLU A 73 7.33 6.26 -9.11
CA GLU A 73 7.69 5.68 -7.82
C GLU A 73 9.16 5.90 -7.50
N SER A 74 10.04 5.64 -8.47
CA SER A 74 11.49 5.84 -8.34
C SER A 74 12.18 5.87 -9.70
N VAL A 75 13.41 6.37 -9.72
CA VAL A 75 14.34 6.22 -10.85
C VAL A 75 15.47 5.30 -10.40
N ARG A 76 15.81 4.32 -11.23
CA ARG A 76 16.92 3.39 -10.96
C ARG A 76 18.03 3.63 -11.96
N ARG A 77 19.20 4.01 -11.45
CA ARG A 77 20.39 4.29 -12.25
C ARG A 77 21.06 2.99 -12.70
N GLY A 78 21.60 2.98 -13.91
CA GLY A 78 22.29 1.84 -14.48
C GLY A 78 21.36 0.74 -15.00
N ARG A 79 21.90 -0.47 -15.09
CA ARG A 79 21.20 -1.66 -15.61
C ARG A 79 20.55 -2.43 -14.45
N GLN A 80 19.71 -1.74 -13.68
CA GLN A 80 19.03 -2.33 -12.52
C GLN A 80 17.70 -3.02 -12.84
N SER A 81 17.15 -2.81 -14.04
CA SER A 81 15.97 -3.55 -14.49
C SER A 81 16.35 -4.82 -15.26
N GLU A 82 15.46 -5.82 -15.20
CA GLU A 82 15.63 -7.08 -15.94
C GLU A 82 15.78 -6.84 -17.46
N VAL A 83 15.03 -5.89 -18.00
CA VAL A 83 15.06 -5.52 -19.44
C VAL A 83 16.42 -4.97 -19.82
N LEU A 84 16.97 -4.03 -19.04
CA LEU A 84 18.27 -3.45 -19.33
C LEU A 84 19.38 -4.48 -19.16
N GLN A 85 19.34 -5.31 -18.11
CA GLN A 85 20.32 -6.39 -17.94
C GLN A 85 20.35 -7.37 -19.11
N LYS A 86 19.18 -7.71 -19.67
CA LYS A 86 19.07 -8.68 -20.77
C LYS A 86 19.41 -8.11 -22.14
N PHE A 87 19.07 -6.85 -22.41
CA PHE A 87 19.10 -6.29 -23.78
C PHE A 87 20.10 -5.16 -23.99
N THR A 88 20.94 -4.88 -22.99
CA THR A 88 22.06 -3.93 -23.10
C THR A 88 23.36 -4.59 -22.63
N ASP A 89 24.51 -4.02 -23.00
CA ASP A 89 25.85 -4.49 -22.65
C ASP A 89 26.29 -3.88 -21.30
N SER A 90 27.15 -4.58 -20.55
CA SER A 90 27.72 -4.07 -19.29
C SER A 90 28.54 -2.80 -19.44
N SER A 91 29.14 -2.56 -20.60
CA SER A 91 29.82 -1.29 -20.92
C SER A 91 28.86 -0.09 -20.99
N MET A 92 27.54 -0.32 -21.12
CA MET A 92 26.53 0.74 -21.18
C MET A 92 25.94 1.10 -19.80
N GLU A 93 26.56 0.67 -18.69
CA GLU A 93 26.05 0.88 -17.33
C GLU A 93 25.73 2.37 -17.07
N ASP A 94 26.68 3.28 -17.33
CA ASP A 94 26.51 4.70 -17.04
C ASP A 94 25.57 5.44 -18.01
N LEU A 95 25.13 4.79 -19.09
CA LEU A 95 24.17 5.34 -20.06
C LEU A 95 22.72 4.97 -19.73
N CYS A 96 22.54 3.96 -18.88
CA CYS A 96 21.26 3.30 -18.65
C CYS A 96 20.55 3.84 -17.41
N PHE A 97 19.22 3.92 -17.47
CA PHE A 97 18.38 4.12 -16.30
C PHE A 97 16.94 3.66 -16.56
N SER A 98 16.19 3.41 -15.50
CA SER A 98 14.80 2.99 -15.55
C SER A 98 13.91 3.92 -14.73
N ILE A 99 12.75 4.27 -15.26
CA ILE A 99 11.69 4.96 -14.52
C ILE A 99 10.66 3.93 -14.08
N ILE A 100 10.53 3.77 -12.76
CA ILE A 100 9.57 2.86 -12.13
C ILE A 100 8.30 3.64 -11.84
N PHE A 101 7.16 3.16 -12.35
CA PHE A 101 5.86 3.79 -12.13
C PHE A 101 5.09 3.13 -11.00
N LYS A 102 4.32 3.95 -10.28
CA LYS A 102 3.33 3.50 -9.30
C LYS A 102 2.26 2.64 -9.99
N GLY A 103 1.83 1.57 -9.33
CA GLY A 103 0.72 0.72 -9.80
C GLY A 103 1.10 -0.25 -10.94
N LYS A 104 0.17 -0.47 -11.88
CA LYS A 104 0.31 -1.49 -12.95
C LYS A 104 1.05 -1.02 -14.20
N ARG A 105 1.53 0.24 -14.23
CA ARG A 105 2.26 0.75 -15.40
C ARG A 105 3.64 0.09 -15.48
N ASN A 106 4.00 -0.37 -16.68
CA ASN A 106 5.29 -1.00 -16.92
C ASN A 106 6.44 -0.01 -16.74
N THR A 107 7.56 -0.53 -16.23
CA THR A 107 8.84 0.17 -16.18
C THR A 107 9.22 0.74 -17.54
N LEU A 108 9.78 1.94 -17.54
CA LEU A 108 10.31 2.60 -18.72
C LEU A 108 11.83 2.56 -18.70
N ASP A 109 12.40 1.68 -19.52
CA ASP A 109 13.84 1.45 -19.65
C ASP A 109 14.45 2.30 -20.76
N LEU A 110 15.46 3.11 -20.39
CA LEU A 110 16.00 4.18 -21.21
C LEU A 110 17.53 4.10 -21.28
N VAL A 111 18.07 4.45 -22.44
CA VAL A 111 19.52 4.62 -22.68
C VAL A 111 19.76 6.01 -23.25
N ALA A 112 20.59 6.79 -22.58
CA ALA A 112 20.98 8.14 -22.99
C ALA A 112 22.10 8.12 -24.04
N SER A 113 22.36 9.26 -24.67
CA SER A 113 23.45 9.44 -25.65
C SER A 113 24.83 9.51 -25.02
N SER A 114 24.91 10.03 -23.78
CA SER A 114 26.15 10.15 -23.02
C SER A 114 25.92 9.84 -21.53
N PRO A 115 26.98 9.52 -20.76
CA PRO A 115 26.87 9.34 -19.31
C PRO A 115 26.40 10.62 -18.58
N GLU A 116 26.76 11.78 -19.12
CA GLU A 116 26.36 13.08 -18.60
C GLU A 116 24.86 13.32 -18.81
N ASP A 117 24.33 13.01 -20.00
CA ASP A 117 22.89 13.07 -20.27
C ASP A 117 22.10 12.17 -19.32
N ALA A 118 22.57 10.92 -19.11
CA ALA A 118 21.94 10.00 -18.18
C ALA A 118 21.94 10.56 -16.75
N LYS A 119 23.04 11.20 -16.33
CA LYS A 119 23.15 11.84 -15.02
C LYS A 119 22.17 13.01 -14.86
N HIS A 120 22.06 13.89 -15.86
CA HIS A 120 21.08 14.99 -15.84
C HIS A 120 19.65 14.47 -15.73
N TRP A 121 19.28 13.47 -16.54
CA TRP A 121 17.95 12.85 -16.49
C TRP A 121 17.63 12.24 -15.14
N VAL A 122 18.54 11.43 -14.59
CA VAL A 122 18.31 10.75 -13.31
C VAL A 122 18.22 11.77 -12.16
N THR A 123 19.20 12.66 -12.06
CA THR A 123 19.27 13.65 -10.97
C THR A 123 18.11 14.63 -11.04
N GLY A 124 17.75 15.11 -12.23
CA GLY A 124 16.62 16.01 -12.43
C GLY A 124 15.29 15.36 -12.05
N LEU A 125 15.04 14.12 -12.47
CA LEU A 125 13.83 13.39 -12.09
C LEU A 125 13.79 13.11 -10.57
N GLU A 126 14.91 12.74 -9.96
CA GLU A 126 15.01 12.53 -8.50
C GLU A 126 14.71 13.81 -7.73
N LYS A 127 15.23 14.97 -8.18
CA LYS A 127 14.92 16.28 -7.60
C LYS A 127 13.43 16.62 -7.70
N LEU A 128 12.79 16.40 -8.86
CA LEU A 128 11.36 16.63 -9.03
C LEU A 128 10.52 15.73 -8.12
N ILE A 129 10.87 14.45 -8.02
CA ILE A 129 10.19 13.51 -7.13
C ILE A 129 10.34 13.95 -5.67
N ALA A 130 11.55 14.32 -5.24
CA ALA A 130 11.81 14.79 -3.88
C ALA A 130 11.06 16.09 -3.56
N SER A 131 11.05 17.05 -4.49
CA SER A 131 10.30 18.30 -4.36
C SER A 131 8.81 18.04 -4.08
N MET A 132 8.18 17.20 -4.92
CA MET A 132 6.77 16.82 -4.77
C MET A 132 6.49 16.04 -3.48
N GLN A 133 7.43 15.22 -3.02
CA GLN A 133 7.30 14.49 -1.76
C GLN A 133 7.35 15.41 -0.54
N ASN A 134 8.17 16.46 -0.59
CA ASN A 134 8.37 17.43 0.50
C ASN A 134 7.20 18.41 0.67
N LEU A 135 6.36 18.60 -0.34
CA LEU A 135 5.15 19.42 -0.21
C LEU A 135 4.20 18.84 0.85
N ASN A 136 3.68 19.69 1.73
CA ASN A 136 2.61 19.31 2.65
C ASN A 136 1.27 19.13 1.89
N THR A 137 0.26 18.56 2.54
CA THR A 137 -1.04 18.26 1.91
C THR A 137 -1.73 19.50 1.32
N GLN A 138 -1.67 20.63 2.04
CA GLN A 138 -2.24 21.89 1.55
C GLN A 138 -1.48 22.38 0.31
N GLN A 139 -0.14 22.37 0.34
CA GLN A 139 0.68 22.76 -0.81
C GLN A 139 0.45 21.84 -2.01
N LYS A 140 0.28 20.54 -1.80
CA LYS A 140 -0.08 19.59 -2.88
C LYS A 140 -1.43 19.94 -3.50
N SER A 141 -2.40 20.33 -2.67
CA SER A 141 -3.72 20.76 -3.13
C SER A 141 -3.65 22.08 -3.91
N GLU A 142 -2.95 23.09 -3.37
CA GLU A 142 -2.69 24.37 -4.02
C GLU A 142 -1.98 24.18 -5.36
N HIS A 143 -0.88 23.43 -5.37
CA HIS A 143 -0.11 23.10 -6.57
C HIS A 143 -0.98 22.42 -7.63
N TRP A 144 -1.80 21.44 -7.22
CA TRP A 144 -2.72 20.76 -8.13
C TRP A 144 -3.74 21.72 -8.75
N ILE A 145 -4.35 22.62 -7.97
CA ILE A 145 -5.32 23.61 -8.47
C ILE A 145 -4.64 24.56 -9.46
N ILE A 146 -3.48 25.11 -9.09
CA ILE A 146 -2.74 26.07 -9.92
C ILE A 146 -2.30 25.41 -11.24
N SER A 147 -1.79 24.18 -11.19
CA SER A 147 -1.45 23.38 -12.37
C SER A 147 -2.65 23.19 -13.31
N ARG A 148 -3.84 22.95 -12.75
CA ARG A 148 -5.10 22.86 -13.52
C ARG A 148 -5.51 24.20 -14.13
N MET A 149 -5.38 25.31 -13.40
CA MET A 149 -5.65 26.65 -13.91
C MET A 149 -4.72 26.99 -15.09
N ARG A 150 -3.41 26.75 -14.95
CA ARG A 150 -2.42 26.95 -16.03
C ARG A 150 -2.71 26.14 -17.27
N ARG A 151 -3.24 24.92 -17.11
CA ARG A 151 -3.63 24.09 -18.26
C ARG A 151 -4.88 24.62 -18.98
N ALA A 152 -5.76 25.31 -18.27
CA ALA A 152 -6.95 25.91 -18.84
C ALA A 152 -6.63 27.18 -19.64
N ASP A 153 -5.59 27.93 -19.24
CA ASP A 153 -5.00 29.06 -19.98
C ASP A 153 -4.26 28.54 -21.24
N LYS A 154 -4.94 28.58 -22.40
CA LYS A 154 -4.44 27.97 -23.64
C LYS A 154 -3.50 28.88 -24.43
N ASN A 155 -3.71 30.19 -24.31
CA ASN A 155 -2.95 31.27 -24.94
C ASN A 155 -1.73 31.68 -24.10
N ARG A 156 -1.63 31.24 -22.84
CA ARG A 156 -0.52 31.49 -21.91
C ARG A 156 -0.34 32.99 -21.63
N ASP A 157 -1.43 33.74 -21.58
CA ASP A 157 -1.39 35.18 -21.28
C ASP A 157 -1.56 35.48 -19.79
N ASN A 158 -1.69 34.46 -18.94
CA ASN A 158 -1.93 34.55 -17.50
C ASN A 158 -3.25 35.23 -17.12
N VAL A 159 -4.21 35.24 -18.05
CA VAL A 159 -5.54 35.78 -17.85
C VAL A 159 -6.54 34.63 -18.01
N MET A 160 -7.67 34.68 -17.28
CA MET A 160 -8.72 33.67 -17.43
C MET A 160 -10.01 34.28 -17.95
N THR A 161 -10.38 33.95 -19.19
CA THR A 161 -11.71 34.28 -19.74
C THR A 161 -12.81 33.41 -19.13
N LEU A 162 -14.08 33.81 -19.24
CA LEU A 162 -15.22 32.99 -18.78
C LEU A 162 -15.21 31.58 -19.40
N LYS A 163 -14.75 31.45 -20.65
CA LYS A 163 -14.63 30.16 -21.34
C LYS A 163 -13.56 29.28 -20.68
N GLU A 164 -12.44 29.86 -20.28
CA GLU A 164 -11.34 29.16 -19.61
C GLU A 164 -11.69 28.81 -18.17
N VAL A 165 -12.41 29.69 -17.46
CA VAL A 165 -12.98 29.40 -16.13
C VAL A 165 -13.93 28.21 -16.21
N LYS A 166 -14.84 28.17 -17.19
CA LYS A 166 -15.73 27.01 -17.41
C LYS A 166 -14.94 25.74 -17.70
N HIS A 167 -13.92 25.82 -18.56
CA HIS A 167 -13.07 24.67 -18.88
C HIS A 167 -12.30 24.17 -17.66
N PHE A 168 -11.77 25.08 -16.85
CA PHE A 168 -11.07 24.79 -15.61
C PHE A 168 -11.98 24.11 -14.59
N LEU A 169 -13.15 24.69 -14.28
CA LEU A 169 -14.12 24.14 -13.32
C LEU A 169 -14.51 22.70 -13.68
N HIS A 170 -14.66 22.46 -14.96
CA HIS A 170 -14.96 21.15 -15.49
C HIS A 170 -13.80 20.15 -15.42
N ASP A 171 -12.59 20.63 -15.64
CA ASP A 171 -11.36 19.86 -15.50
C ASP A 171 -11.10 19.43 -14.05
N ILE A 172 -11.64 20.16 -13.06
CA ILE A 172 -11.54 19.86 -11.63
C ILE A 172 -12.75 19.14 -11.04
N ASN A 173 -13.62 18.55 -11.88
CA ASN A 173 -14.85 17.82 -11.48
C ASN A 173 -15.95 18.68 -10.85
N ILE A 174 -16.22 19.87 -11.40
CA ILE A 174 -17.39 20.68 -11.04
C ILE A 174 -18.30 20.80 -12.25
N GLU A 175 -19.58 20.44 -12.10
CA GLU A 175 -20.60 20.88 -13.07
C GLU A 175 -20.95 22.32 -12.75
N VAL A 176 -20.78 23.16 -13.76
CA VAL A 176 -21.28 24.51 -13.72
C VAL A 176 -22.20 24.72 -14.89
N ASN A 177 -23.46 25.00 -14.60
CA ASN A 177 -24.34 25.55 -15.63
C ASN A 177 -23.81 26.93 -16.03
N ASP A 178 -24.13 27.37 -17.24
CA ASP A 178 -23.60 28.61 -17.80
C ASP A 178 -23.90 29.83 -16.94
N MET A 179 -25.05 29.82 -16.23
CA MET A 179 -25.47 30.90 -15.34
C MET A 179 -24.64 30.97 -14.06
N TYR A 180 -24.31 29.84 -13.44
CA TYR A 180 -23.51 29.79 -12.22
C TYR A 180 -22.06 30.17 -12.50
N ALA A 181 -21.47 29.64 -13.58
CA ALA A 181 -20.14 30.04 -14.01
C ALA A 181 -20.08 31.54 -14.34
N ALA A 182 -21.10 32.08 -15.00
CA ALA A 182 -21.18 33.51 -15.29
C ALA A 182 -21.31 34.35 -14.01
N LYS A 183 -22.14 33.94 -13.04
CA LYS A 183 -22.27 34.63 -11.75
C LYS A 183 -20.98 34.60 -10.93
N LEU A 184 -20.32 33.45 -10.86
CA LEU A 184 -19.04 33.31 -10.16
C LEU A 184 -17.97 34.16 -10.82
N PHE A 185 -17.94 34.18 -12.15
CA PHE A 185 -17.03 35.01 -12.93
C PHE A 185 -17.30 36.51 -12.72
N GLU A 186 -18.56 36.94 -12.82
CA GLU A 186 -18.97 38.33 -12.61
C GLU A 186 -18.69 38.82 -11.18
N ALA A 187 -18.82 37.94 -10.19
CA ALA A 187 -18.43 38.25 -8.81
C ALA A 187 -16.92 38.47 -8.66
N CYS A 188 -16.10 37.90 -9.55
CA CYS A 188 -14.64 38.03 -9.51
C CYS A 188 -14.08 39.11 -10.45
N ASP A 189 -14.73 39.37 -11.59
CA ASP A 189 -14.35 40.39 -12.58
C ASP A 189 -14.75 41.81 -12.09
N ILE A 190 -14.12 42.25 -11.00
CA ILE A 190 -14.33 43.56 -10.38
C ILE A 190 -13.98 44.69 -11.35
N SER A 191 -12.95 44.47 -12.17
CA SER A 191 -12.48 45.39 -13.21
C SER A 191 -13.42 45.50 -14.41
N LYS A 192 -14.33 44.53 -14.58
CA LYS A 192 -15.23 44.38 -15.73
C LYS A 192 -14.48 44.31 -17.06
N SER A 193 -13.29 43.71 -17.03
CA SER A 193 -12.43 43.59 -18.21
C SER A 193 -12.89 42.46 -19.14
N GLY A 194 -13.81 41.60 -18.69
CA GLY A 194 -14.22 40.40 -19.41
C GLY A 194 -13.26 39.23 -19.21
N ALA A 195 -12.29 39.36 -18.31
CA ALA A 195 -11.26 38.39 -17.99
C ALA A 195 -10.81 38.55 -16.53
N LEU A 196 -10.36 37.48 -15.88
CA LEU A 196 -9.81 37.55 -14.53
C LEU A 196 -8.29 37.69 -14.61
N GLU A 197 -7.72 38.69 -13.93
CA GLU A 197 -6.27 38.89 -13.82
C GLU A 197 -5.85 39.21 -12.37
N GLY A 198 -4.64 38.81 -11.98
CA GLY A 198 -4.01 39.27 -10.74
C GLY A 198 -4.81 38.96 -9.46
N GLU A 199 -5.32 39.99 -8.78
CA GLU A 199 -6.10 39.82 -7.54
C GLU A 199 -7.52 39.26 -7.78
N GLU A 200 -8.06 39.35 -9.00
CA GLU A 200 -9.36 38.76 -9.35
C GLU A 200 -9.27 37.22 -9.43
N ILE A 201 -8.18 36.69 -9.96
CA ILE A 201 -7.89 35.23 -9.94
C ILE A 201 -7.72 34.75 -8.51
N LYS A 202 -7.07 35.56 -7.65
CA LYS A 202 -6.94 35.24 -6.23
C LYS A 202 -8.31 35.23 -5.54
N HIS A 203 -9.17 36.21 -5.81
CA HIS A 203 -10.52 36.24 -5.27
C HIS A 203 -11.34 35.01 -5.73
N PHE A 204 -11.25 34.65 -7.01
CA PHE A 204 -11.85 33.43 -7.55
C PHE A 204 -11.35 32.18 -6.83
N TYR A 205 -10.04 32.07 -6.61
CA TYR A 205 -9.43 30.96 -5.88
C TYR A 205 -9.94 30.87 -4.43
N GLU A 206 -10.03 32.00 -3.73
CA GLU A 206 -10.53 32.07 -2.35
C GLU A 206 -12.00 31.62 -2.26
N LEU A 207 -12.85 32.04 -3.21
CA LEU A 207 -14.24 31.58 -3.28
C LEU A 207 -14.35 30.10 -3.59
N LEU A 208 -13.55 29.60 -4.54
CA LEU A 208 -13.56 28.20 -4.94
C LEU A 208 -13.11 27.27 -3.80
N THR A 209 -12.11 27.68 -3.03
CA THR A 209 -11.50 26.87 -1.97
C THR A 209 -12.08 27.12 -0.58
N ALA A 210 -13.12 27.96 -0.47
CA ALA A 210 -13.81 28.21 0.77
C ALA A 210 -14.38 26.90 1.38
N ARG A 211 -14.20 26.74 2.69
CA ARG A 211 -14.60 25.54 3.45
C ARG A 211 -15.50 25.95 4.62
N GLU A 212 -16.79 26.10 4.36
CA GLU A 212 -17.78 26.54 5.35
C GLU A 212 -17.73 25.67 6.62
N GLU A 213 -17.58 24.36 6.48
CA GLU A 213 -17.51 23.45 7.62
C GLU A 213 -16.30 23.71 8.52
N ILE A 214 -15.18 24.17 7.96
CA ILE A 214 -13.98 24.53 8.70
C ILE A 214 -14.17 25.91 9.37
N GLU A 215 -14.81 26.85 8.67
CA GLU A 215 -15.12 28.18 9.23
C GLU A 215 -16.01 28.09 10.46
N VAL A 216 -17.04 27.25 10.42
CA VAL A 216 -17.95 27.02 11.55
C VAL A 216 -17.20 26.45 12.75
N ILE A 217 -16.33 25.45 12.54
CA ILE A 217 -15.54 24.83 13.61
C ILE A 217 -14.53 25.84 14.17
N TYR A 218 -13.78 26.51 13.30
CA TYR A 218 -12.77 27.49 13.69
C TYR A 218 -13.40 28.66 14.47
N GLY A 219 -14.49 29.23 13.95
CA GLY A 219 -15.20 30.35 14.55
C GLY A 219 -15.71 30.07 15.97
N LYS A 220 -16.05 28.81 16.30
CA LYS A 220 -16.45 28.41 17.66
C LYS A 220 -15.33 28.58 18.69
N TYR A 221 -14.08 28.45 18.28
CA TYR A 221 -12.92 28.48 19.17
C TYR A 221 -12.02 29.71 18.97
N ALA A 222 -12.16 30.45 17.87
CA ALA A 222 -11.36 31.64 17.56
C ALA A 222 -11.78 32.89 18.37
N LEU A 223 -11.76 32.79 19.70
CA LEU A 223 -12.32 33.76 20.63
C LEU A 223 -11.39 34.95 20.93
N THR A 224 -10.14 34.92 20.48
CA THR A 224 -9.14 35.95 20.78
C THR A 224 -8.89 36.80 19.54
N ALA A 225 -9.62 37.91 19.41
CA ALA A 225 -9.54 38.82 18.25
C ALA A 225 -9.73 38.10 16.89
N GLY A 226 -10.60 37.08 16.83
CA GLY A 226 -10.83 36.27 15.63
C GLY A 226 -9.76 35.19 15.39
N GLN A 227 -8.86 34.95 16.35
CA GLN A 227 -7.86 33.89 16.34
C GLN A 227 -8.01 32.94 17.54
N MET A 228 -7.48 31.72 17.40
CA MET A 228 -7.41 30.78 18.52
C MET A 228 -6.15 31.05 19.35
N SER A 229 -6.30 31.43 20.62
CA SER A 229 -5.16 31.37 21.55
C SER A 229 -4.75 29.92 21.81
N ALA A 230 -3.57 29.70 22.40
CA ALA A 230 -3.16 28.37 22.86
C ALA A 230 -4.20 27.69 23.78
N SER A 231 -4.87 28.46 24.64
CA SER A 231 -5.95 27.94 25.50
C SER A 231 -7.21 27.59 24.71
N ASN A 232 -7.54 28.36 23.67
CA ASN A 232 -8.67 28.01 22.79
C ASN A 232 -8.39 26.75 21.98
N LEU A 233 -7.18 26.62 21.43
CA LEU A 233 -6.77 25.41 20.72
C LEU A 233 -6.76 24.20 21.66
N LEU A 234 -6.27 24.34 22.89
CA LEU A 234 -6.34 23.29 23.90
C LEU A 234 -7.78 22.84 24.14
N ASP A 235 -8.71 23.78 24.26
CA ASP A 235 -10.13 23.48 24.46
C ASP A 235 -10.72 22.70 23.28
N PHE A 236 -10.37 23.08 22.03
CA PHE A 236 -10.73 22.32 20.84
C PHE A 236 -10.17 20.90 20.86
N LEU A 237 -8.87 20.73 21.17
CA LEU A 237 -8.22 19.42 21.22
C LEU A 237 -8.85 18.50 22.28
N GLN A 238 -9.19 19.04 23.45
CA GLN A 238 -9.78 18.26 24.53
C GLN A 238 -11.26 17.93 24.27
N LYS A 239 -12.04 18.89 23.75
CA LYS A 239 -13.49 18.71 23.56
C LYS A 239 -13.84 18.01 22.25
N GLU A 240 -13.32 18.49 21.13
CA GLU A 240 -13.66 17.98 19.81
C GLU A 240 -12.75 16.81 19.41
N GLN A 241 -11.44 16.90 19.66
CA GLN A 241 -10.51 15.81 19.31
C GLN A 241 -10.43 14.69 20.34
N ARG A 242 -10.95 14.91 21.55
CA ARG A 242 -10.84 14.00 22.71
C ARG A 242 -9.39 13.63 23.02
N GLU A 243 -8.47 14.56 22.77
CA GLU A 243 -7.04 14.37 23.03
C GLU A 243 -6.72 14.79 24.47
N ALA A 244 -6.11 13.88 25.24
CA ALA A 244 -5.63 14.16 26.59
C ALA A 244 -4.27 14.87 26.51
N VAL A 245 -4.27 16.16 26.17
CA VAL A 245 -3.07 16.96 25.89
C VAL A 245 -2.96 18.19 26.80
N SER A 246 -1.75 18.74 26.90
CA SER A 246 -1.42 19.92 27.71
C SER A 246 -1.42 21.21 26.91
N LEU A 247 -1.37 22.35 27.60
CA LEU A 247 -1.21 23.66 26.98
C LEU A 247 0.11 23.76 26.19
N ASP A 248 1.18 23.13 26.67
CA ASP A 248 2.47 23.09 25.96
C ASP A 248 2.36 22.38 24.61
N TYR A 249 1.53 21.34 24.53
CA TYR A 249 1.26 20.66 23.26
C TYR A 249 0.50 21.57 22.29
N ALA A 250 -0.50 22.33 22.78
CA ALA A 250 -1.18 23.31 21.94
C ALA A 250 -0.21 24.40 21.43
N LEU A 251 0.70 24.89 22.29
CA LEU A 251 1.75 25.83 21.88
C LEU A 251 2.69 25.24 20.83
N MET A 252 3.08 23.97 20.98
CA MET A 252 3.90 23.26 20.00
C MET A 252 3.20 23.18 18.63
N LEU A 253 1.89 22.89 18.61
CA LEU A 253 1.12 22.87 17.35
C LEU A 253 1.04 24.24 16.69
N ILE A 254 0.88 25.32 17.48
CA ILE A 254 0.91 26.70 16.96
C ILE A 254 2.27 26.99 16.33
N GLU A 255 3.35 26.71 17.05
CA GLU A 255 4.71 26.94 16.55
C GLU A 255 4.99 26.15 15.26
N LYS A 256 4.48 24.91 15.19
CA LYS A 256 4.67 24.03 14.04
C LYS A 256 3.85 24.45 12.82
N TYR A 257 2.58 24.82 12.99
CA TYR A 257 1.63 24.94 11.88
C TYR A 257 1.26 26.36 11.49
N GLU A 258 1.41 27.33 12.38
CA GLU A 258 1.01 28.71 12.08
C GLU A 258 1.92 29.34 11.00
N PRO A 259 1.37 29.80 9.86
CA PRO A 259 2.17 30.50 8.85
C PRO A 259 2.57 31.91 9.25
N ASP A 260 1.71 32.66 9.95
CA ASP A 260 1.96 34.06 10.24
C ASP A 260 2.89 34.22 11.44
N SER A 261 4.02 34.90 11.21
CA SER A 261 5.03 35.14 12.24
C SER A 261 4.51 36.04 13.36
N ALA A 262 3.58 36.96 13.06
CA ALA A 262 2.99 37.83 14.08
C ALA A 262 2.02 37.05 14.98
N ALA A 263 1.16 36.20 14.41
CA ALA A 263 0.30 35.28 15.16
C ALA A 263 1.11 34.31 16.02
N LYS A 264 2.20 33.74 15.49
CA LYS A 264 3.15 32.90 16.25
C LYS A 264 3.71 33.57 17.48
N GLN A 265 4.23 34.80 17.33
CA GLN A 265 4.76 35.57 18.46
C GLN A 265 3.70 35.82 19.54
N LYS A 266 2.44 36.01 19.12
CA LYS A 266 1.29 36.15 20.02
C LYS A 266 0.78 34.82 20.58
N LYS A 267 1.38 33.68 20.21
CA LYS A 267 0.94 32.32 20.57
C LYS A 267 -0.52 32.07 20.19
N GLN A 268 -0.88 32.53 18.98
CA GLN A 268 -2.21 32.43 18.39
C GLN A 268 -2.14 31.65 17.08
N MET A 269 -3.20 30.89 16.79
CA MET A 269 -3.40 30.17 15.54
C MET A 269 -4.45 30.89 14.70
N SER A 270 -4.08 31.21 13.48
CA SER A 270 -4.97 31.68 12.43
C SER A 270 -5.74 30.52 11.80
N ARG A 271 -6.74 30.82 10.99
CA ARG A 271 -7.49 29.82 10.23
C ARG A 271 -6.57 28.97 9.35
N ASP A 272 -5.60 29.60 8.69
CA ASP A 272 -4.66 28.90 7.81
C ASP A 272 -3.76 27.96 8.62
N GLY A 273 -3.31 28.38 9.82
CA GLY A 273 -2.60 27.52 10.76
C GLY A 273 -3.45 26.32 11.21
N PHE A 274 -4.74 26.56 11.47
CA PHE A 274 -5.68 25.51 11.86
C PHE A 274 -5.94 24.50 10.73
N LEU A 275 -6.09 24.96 9.49
CA LEU A 275 -6.23 24.08 8.31
C LEU A 275 -4.96 23.25 8.06
N ARG A 276 -3.77 23.83 8.26
CA ARG A 276 -2.49 23.11 8.21
C ARG A 276 -2.42 22.02 9.26
N TYR A 277 -2.86 22.31 10.48
CA TYR A 277 -2.98 21.29 11.54
C TYR A 277 -3.96 20.17 11.13
N LEU A 278 -5.17 20.50 10.68
CA LEU A 278 -6.18 19.48 10.32
C LEU A 278 -5.74 18.58 9.16
N THR A 279 -4.89 19.06 8.26
CA THR A 279 -4.37 18.30 7.11
C THR A 279 -2.98 17.71 7.35
N SER A 280 -2.42 17.91 8.55
CA SER A 280 -1.15 17.34 9.00
C SER A 280 -1.28 15.89 9.44
N ALA A 281 -0.17 15.23 9.79
CA ALA A 281 -0.16 13.88 10.33
C ALA A 281 -1.04 13.75 11.59
N GLU A 282 -0.97 14.72 12.49
CA GLU A 282 -1.75 14.81 13.72
C GLU A 282 -3.25 15.00 13.43
N GLY A 283 -3.59 15.73 12.37
CA GLY A 283 -4.98 15.94 11.92
C GLY A 283 -5.58 14.78 11.13
N THR A 284 -4.79 13.76 10.76
CA THR A 284 -5.31 12.61 10.02
C THR A 284 -5.99 11.57 10.92
N VAL A 285 -6.86 10.75 10.32
CA VAL A 285 -7.56 9.67 11.03
C VAL A 285 -6.63 8.63 11.66
N PHE A 286 -5.46 8.42 11.06
CA PHE A 286 -4.50 7.42 11.52
C PHE A 286 -3.70 7.95 12.71
N ASN A 287 -3.70 7.22 13.81
CA ASN A 287 -2.97 7.60 15.02
C ASN A 287 -1.45 7.69 14.76
N PRO A 288 -0.82 8.89 14.88
CA PRO A 288 0.61 9.06 14.66
C PRO A 288 1.48 8.20 15.58
N ALA A 289 1.01 7.85 16.78
CA ALA A 289 1.72 6.97 17.70
C ALA A 289 1.93 5.55 17.15
N HIS A 290 1.13 5.14 16.15
CA HIS A 290 1.22 3.84 15.50
C HIS A 290 2.03 3.87 14.20
N LYS A 291 2.59 5.04 13.83
CA LYS A 291 3.36 5.22 12.59
C LYS A 291 4.67 4.45 12.62
N GLU A 292 5.38 4.51 13.74
CA GLU A 292 6.62 3.75 13.96
C GLU A 292 6.31 2.37 14.56
N VAL A 293 7.34 1.53 14.71
CA VAL A 293 7.20 0.26 15.43
C VAL A 293 6.95 0.58 16.91
N TYR A 294 5.79 0.15 17.42
CA TYR A 294 5.36 0.43 18.80
C TYR A 294 4.88 -0.83 19.54
N GLN A 295 4.58 -1.91 18.81
CA GLN A 295 4.14 -3.16 19.41
C GLN A 295 5.35 -3.93 19.95
N ASP A 296 5.11 -4.81 20.92
CA ASP A 296 6.15 -5.71 21.41
C ASP A 296 6.58 -6.67 20.29
N MET A 297 7.82 -6.57 19.84
CA MET A 297 8.42 -7.38 18.77
C MET A 297 9.22 -8.59 19.29
N ARG A 298 9.19 -8.85 20.60
CA ARG A 298 9.91 -9.94 21.27
C ARG A 298 9.03 -11.15 21.57
N GLN A 299 7.74 -11.11 21.26
CA GLN A 299 6.87 -12.27 21.40
C GLN A 299 7.26 -13.34 20.36
N PRO A 300 6.97 -14.62 20.57
CA PRO A 300 7.22 -15.67 19.58
C PRO A 300 6.59 -15.39 18.21
N LEU A 301 7.24 -15.82 17.11
CA LEU A 301 6.79 -15.53 15.72
C LEU A 301 5.32 -15.88 15.43
N ASN A 302 4.82 -16.96 16.03
CA ASN A 302 3.43 -17.40 15.89
C ASN A 302 2.40 -16.49 16.57
N ASN A 303 2.85 -15.50 17.35
CA ASN A 303 2.01 -14.48 17.98
C ASN A 303 1.73 -13.27 17.10
N TYR A 304 2.16 -13.25 15.83
CA TYR A 304 1.94 -12.14 14.91
C TYR A 304 1.13 -12.56 13.69
N PHE A 305 0.29 -11.68 13.18
CA PHE A 305 -0.10 -11.69 11.77
C PHE A 305 1.09 -11.24 10.93
N ILE A 306 1.31 -11.91 9.79
CA ILE A 306 2.47 -11.71 8.92
C ILE A 306 1.99 -11.39 7.51
N SER A 307 2.42 -10.25 6.96
CA SER A 307 2.05 -9.83 5.60
C SER A 307 2.63 -10.80 4.58
N SER A 308 1.76 -11.42 3.77
CA SER A 308 2.12 -12.62 2.99
C SER A 308 1.60 -12.56 1.56
N SER A 309 2.47 -12.88 0.60
CA SER A 309 2.17 -12.92 -0.83
C SER A 309 2.10 -14.37 -1.31
N HIS A 310 1.12 -14.64 -2.18
CA HIS A 310 0.96 -15.89 -2.92
C HIS A 310 1.45 -15.70 -4.36
N ASN A 311 2.08 -16.74 -4.93
CA ASN A 311 2.67 -16.76 -6.26
C ASN A 311 3.37 -15.44 -6.61
N THR A 312 4.27 -15.02 -5.72
CA THR A 312 4.81 -13.65 -5.67
C THR A 312 5.43 -13.22 -6.99
N TYR A 313 5.96 -14.15 -7.78
CA TYR A 313 6.58 -13.88 -9.08
C TYR A 313 5.61 -13.36 -10.14
N LEU A 314 4.30 -13.59 -10.02
CA LEU A 314 3.30 -13.22 -11.04
C LEU A 314 2.92 -11.73 -10.97
N MET A 315 2.94 -11.07 -12.13
CA MET A 315 2.52 -9.68 -12.27
C MET A 315 1.05 -9.52 -12.69
N GLU A 316 0.42 -10.57 -13.21
CA GLU A 316 -0.95 -10.55 -13.74
C GLU A 316 -1.72 -11.84 -13.39
N ASP A 317 -2.32 -12.52 -14.38
CA ASP A 317 -3.12 -13.74 -14.23
C ASP A 317 -2.26 -15.00 -13.99
N GLN A 318 -2.90 -16.09 -13.54
CA GLN A 318 -2.22 -17.34 -13.19
C GLN A 318 -1.84 -18.20 -14.41
N LEU A 319 -2.36 -17.93 -15.61
CA LEU A 319 -2.24 -18.84 -16.76
C LEU A 319 -1.24 -18.36 -17.82
N LYS A 320 -1.16 -17.05 -18.06
CA LYS A 320 -0.39 -16.41 -19.14
C LYS A 320 0.37 -15.17 -18.67
N GLY A 321 0.15 -14.74 -17.43
CA GLY A 321 0.79 -13.55 -16.86
C GLY A 321 2.32 -13.65 -16.84
N PRO A 322 3.04 -12.51 -16.90
CA PRO A 322 4.49 -12.53 -16.82
C PRO A 322 4.96 -12.77 -15.38
N SER A 323 5.99 -13.62 -15.25
CA SER A 323 6.79 -13.77 -14.04
C SER A 323 7.94 -12.76 -14.04
N SER A 324 8.22 -12.09 -12.92
CA SER A 324 9.28 -11.09 -12.81
C SER A 324 9.91 -11.01 -11.42
N THR A 325 11.18 -10.63 -11.35
CA THR A 325 11.85 -10.25 -10.09
C THR A 325 11.24 -8.99 -9.46
N GLU A 326 10.66 -8.10 -10.29
CA GLU A 326 10.02 -6.86 -9.82
C GLU A 326 8.82 -7.15 -8.91
N ALA A 327 8.15 -8.28 -9.10
CA ALA A 327 7.01 -8.67 -8.28
C ALA A 327 7.43 -8.89 -6.80
N TYR A 328 8.60 -9.50 -6.57
CA TYR A 328 9.21 -9.63 -5.24
C TYR A 328 9.63 -8.28 -4.68
N ILE A 329 10.26 -7.42 -5.49
CA ILE A 329 10.67 -6.08 -5.07
C ILE A 329 9.47 -5.27 -4.59
N ARG A 330 8.36 -5.29 -5.34
CA ARG A 330 7.10 -4.61 -5.00
C ARG A 330 6.48 -5.15 -3.73
N ALA A 331 6.43 -6.47 -3.56
CA ALA A 331 5.89 -7.08 -2.35
C ALA A 331 6.71 -6.68 -1.11
N LEU A 332 8.04 -6.83 -1.17
CA LEU A 332 8.94 -6.53 -0.05
C LEU A 332 8.93 -5.03 0.30
N THR A 333 8.94 -4.14 -0.69
CA THR A 333 8.87 -2.68 -0.48
C THR A 333 7.54 -2.26 0.16
N LYS A 334 6.45 -3.00 -0.10
CA LYS A 334 5.16 -2.84 0.59
C LYS A 334 5.10 -3.48 1.99
N GLY A 335 6.23 -3.93 2.53
CA GLY A 335 6.31 -4.54 3.86
C GLY A 335 5.90 -6.00 3.91
N CYS A 336 5.74 -6.70 2.78
CA CYS A 336 5.46 -8.14 2.76
C CYS A 336 6.65 -8.90 3.39
N ARG A 337 6.38 -9.88 4.25
CA ARG A 337 7.37 -10.66 5.02
C ARG A 337 7.31 -12.17 4.74
N CYS A 338 6.37 -12.64 3.94
CA CYS A 338 6.39 -14.01 3.38
C CYS A 338 6.16 -13.96 1.87
N VAL A 339 7.08 -14.52 1.08
CA VAL A 339 7.01 -14.57 -0.38
C VAL A 339 7.14 -16.00 -0.89
N GLU A 340 6.52 -16.30 -2.02
CA GLU A 340 6.43 -17.66 -2.58
C GLU A 340 7.29 -17.83 -3.83
N LEU A 341 7.95 -18.99 -3.93
CA LEU A 341 8.84 -19.36 -5.02
C LEU A 341 8.49 -20.77 -5.54
N ASP A 342 7.82 -20.83 -6.68
CA ASP A 342 7.50 -22.08 -7.38
C ASP A 342 8.69 -22.52 -8.22
N CYS A 343 9.47 -23.46 -7.69
CA CYS A 343 10.77 -23.84 -8.21
C CYS A 343 10.66 -25.06 -9.14
N TRP A 344 11.12 -24.90 -10.38
CA TRP A 344 11.08 -25.92 -11.42
C TRP A 344 12.45 -26.10 -12.07
N ASP A 345 12.72 -27.30 -12.58
CA ASP A 345 13.94 -27.58 -13.32
C ASP A 345 14.06 -26.66 -14.55
N GLY A 346 15.23 -26.05 -14.72
CA GLY A 346 15.56 -25.22 -15.87
C GLY A 346 16.68 -25.80 -16.75
N PRO A 347 16.92 -25.16 -17.90
CA PRO A 347 17.98 -25.57 -18.81
C PRO A 347 19.36 -25.33 -18.18
N ASN A 348 20.36 -26.09 -18.63
CA ASN A 348 21.75 -25.97 -18.17
C ASN A 348 21.94 -26.16 -16.65
N GLY A 349 21.00 -26.83 -15.98
CA GLY A 349 21.06 -27.07 -14.53
C GLY A 349 20.74 -25.86 -13.66
N GLU A 350 20.25 -24.75 -14.24
CA GLU A 350 19.87 -23.55 -13.50
C GLU A 350 18.35 -23.54 -13.21
N PRO A 351 17.91 -23.55 -11.93
CA PRO A 351 16.50 -23.59 -11.57
C PRO A 351 15.73 -22.35 -12.02
N LEU A 352 14.46 -22.54 -12.36
CA LEU A 352 13.53 -21.51 -12.78
C LEU A 352 12.38 -21.33 -11.78
N ILE A 353 11.76 -20.16 -11.82
CA ILE A 353 10.51 -19.86 -11.13
C ILE A 353 9.44 -19.48 -12.15
N TYR A 354 8.30 -20.18 -12.10
CA TYR A 354 7.09 -19.94 -12.88
C TYR A 354 5.95 -20.83 -12.37
N HIS A 355 4.72 -20.56 -12.82
CA HIS A 355 3.58 -21.41 -12.48
C HIS A 355 3.56 -22.66 -13.37
N GLY A 356 3.77 -23.84 -12.78
CA GLY A 356 3.87 -25.12 -13.48
C GLY A 356 2.72 -25.41 -14.43
N HIS A 357 3.01 -26.09 -15.54
CA HIS A 357 1.99 -26.51 -16.51
C HIS A 357 1.11 -25.38 -17.09
N THR A 358 1.58 -24.13 -17.04
CA THR A 358 0.92 -22.96 -17.65
C THR A 358 1.78 -22.30 -18.72
N LEU A 359 1.28 -21.19 -19.29
CA LEU A 359 1.96 -20.37 -20.30
C LEU A 359 2.63 -19.13 -19.70
N THR A 360 2.78 -19.07 -18.38
CA THR A 360 3.46 -17.97 -17.69
C THR A 360 4.93 -17.90 -18.10
N SER A 361 5.50 -16.69 -18.13
CA SER A 361 6.94 -16.54 -18.42
C SER A 361 7.78 -17.06 -17.25
N LYS A 362 9.08 -17.26 -17.48
CA LYS A 362 9.98 -17.86 -16.50
C LYS A 362 11.06 -16.86 -16.08
N VAL A 363 11.42 -16.89 -14.80
CA VAL A 363 12.56 -16.13 -14.25
C VAL A 363 13.55 -17.07 -13.59
N LEU A 364 14.83 -16.71 -13.59
CA LEU A 364 15.87 -17.53 -12.95
C LEU A 364 15.71 -17.45 -11.43
N PHE A 365 15.76 -18.60 -10.75
CA PHE A 365 15.75 -18.68 -9.29
C PHE A 365 16.86 -17.80 -8.70
N LYS A 366 18.07 -17.89 -9.27
CA LYS A 366 19.24 -17.09 -8.89
C LYS A 366 18.97 -15.59 -8.86
N ASP A 367 18.25 -15.06 -9.85
CA ASP A 367 17.98 -13.63 -9.96
C ASP A 367 16.89 -13.18 -8.99
N VAL A 368 15.92 -14.04 -8.70
CA VAL A 368 14.94 -13.81 -7.62
C VAL A 368 15.64 -13.77 -6.26
N ILE A 369 16.56 -14.68 -5.97
CA ILE A 369 17.32 -14.66 -4.71
C ILE A 369 18.19 -13.39 -4.59
N LYS A 370 18.80 -12.90 -5.68
CA LYS A 370 19.50 -11.60 -5.67
C LYS A 370 18.56 -10.44 -5.36
N ALA A 371 17.38 -10.40 -5.99
CA ALA A 371 16.38 -9.38 -5.70
C ALA A 371 15.93 -9.42 -4.23
N ILE A 372 15.73 -10.61 -3.67
CA ILE A 372 15.41 -10.76 -2.24
C ILE A 372 16.55 -10.24 -1.37
N ARG A 373 17.81 -10.61 -1.63
CA ARG A 373 18.98 -10.09 -0.91
C ARG A 373 18.98 -8.56 -0.86
N ASP A 374 18.72 -7.91 -1.99
CA ASP A 374 18.85 -6.47 -2.13
C ASP A 374 17.67 -5.68 -1.54
N TYR A 375 16.50 -6.31 -1.37
CA TYR A 375 15.25 -5.63 -0.99
C TYR A 375 14.55 -6.17 0.26
N ALA A 376 14.93 -7.35 0.78
CA ALA A 376 14.27 -7.98 1.93
C ALA A 376 14.14 -7.03 3.12
N PHE A 377 15.19 -6.24 3.40
CA PHE A 377 15.26 -5.42 4.61
C PHE A 377 15.22 -3.90 4.37
N ARG A 378 14.84 -3.43 3.17
CA ARG A 378 14.85 -1.98 2.84
C ARG A 378 13.80 -1.17 3.60
N THR A 379 12.61 -1.75 3.79
CA THR A 379 11.46 -1.06 4.42
C THR A 379 11.08 -1.63 5.77
N SER A 380 11.68 -2.77 6.15
CA SER A 380 11.47 -3.44 7.42
C SER A 380 12.66 -4.32 7.73
N GLU A 381 13.22 -4.20 8.94
CA GLU A 381 14.36 -5.00 9.39
C GLU A 381 13.95 -6.41 9.86
N TYR A 382 12.65 -6.66 10.02
CA TYR A 382 12.12 -7.92 10.56
C TYR A 382 12.20 -9.07 9.54
N PRO A 383 12.20 -10.32 10.02
CA PRO A 383 12.50 -11.49 9.19
C PRO A 383 11.62 -11.64 7.95
N VAL A 384 12.16 -12.31 6.94
CA VAL A 384 11.44 -12.69 5.72
C VAL A 384 11.37 -14.22 5.60
N ILE A 385 10.21 -14.76 5.28
CA ILE A 385 9.98 -16.20 5.04
C ILE A 385 9.91 -16.45 3.53
N LEU A 386 10.72 -17.38 3.04
CA LEU A 386 10.68 -17.89 1.67
C LEU A 386 9.87 -19.20 1.65
N SER A 387 8.66 -19.15 1.10
CA SER A 387 7.81 -20.33 0.91
C SER A 387 8.20 -21.02 -0.38
N LEU A 388 8.89 -22.15 -0.29
CA LEU A 388 9.30 -22.93 -1.46
C LEU A 388 8.24 -23.96 -1.84
N GLU A 389 7.80 -23.92 -3.09
CA GLU A 389 7.10 -25.02 -3.75
C GLU A 389 8.09 -25.71 -4.68
N ASN A 390 8.57 -26.90 -4.31
CA ASN A 390 9.74 -27.51 -4.93
C ASN A 390 9.36 -28.67 -5.87
N HIS A 391 9.59 -28.45 -7.17
CA HIS A 391 9.40 -29.44 -8.26
C HIS A 391 10.72 -29.79 -8.95
N CYS A 392 11.86 -29.36 -8.40
CA CYS A 392 13.17 -29.59 -9.00
C CYS A 392 13.69 -31.03 -8.75
N SER A 393 14.48 -31.52 -9.69
CA SER A 393 15.36 -32.69 -9.49
C SER A 393 16.33 -32.47 -8.34
N VAL A 394 16.83 -33.57 -7.74
CA VAL A 394 17.79 -33.51 -6.62
C VAL A 394 19.03 -32.69 -6.98
N GLU A 395 19.53 -32.79 -8.20
CA GLU A 395 20.70 -32.00 -8.63
C GLU A 395 20.41 -30.50 -8.68
N GLN A 396 19.24 -30.08 -9.19
CA GLN A 396 18.86 -28.67 -9.19
C GLN A 396 18.46 -28.17 -7.79
N GLN A 397 17.95 -29.03 -6.91
CA GLN A 397 17.74 -28.69 -5.49
C GLN A 397 19.07 -28.33 -4.79
N LYS A 398 20.16 -29.05 -5.09
CA LYS A 398 21.51 -28.67 -4.59
C LYS A 398 21.93 -27.30 -5.12
N VAL A 399 21.63 -27.01 -6.39
CA VAL A 399 21.89 -25.68 -6.99
C VAL A 399 21.06 -24.59 -6.30
N MET A 400 19.78 -24.84 -6.00
CA MET A 400 18.94 -23.91 -5.22
C MET A 400 19.56 -23.61 -3.85
N ALA A 401 19.96 -24.66 -3.11
CA ALA A 401 20.59 -24.52 -1.80
C ALA A 401 21.91 -23.73 -1.88
N LYS A 402 22.72 -23.99 -2.91
CA LYS A 402 23.96 -23.24 -3.19
C LYS A 402 23.68 -21.75 -3.49
N HIS A 403 22.70 -21.45 -4.33
CA HIS A 403 22.33 -20.07 -4.64
C HIS A 403 21.83 -19.33 -3.40
N MET A 404 20.93 -19.92 -2.61
CA MET A 404 20.45 -19.31 -1.37
C MET A 404 21.61 -19.05 -0.39
N THR A 405 22.45 -20.05 -0.14
CA THR A 405 23.56 -19.92 0.82
C THR A 405 24.59 -18.89 0.37
N SER A 406 24.99 -18.91 -0.91
CA SER A 406 26.03 -18.01 -1.42
C SER A 406 25.55 -16.57 -1.60
N ILE A 407 24.28 -16.36 -2.00
CA ILE A 407 23.76 -15.03 -2.29
C ILE A 407 23.23 -14.36 -1.02
N LEU A 408 22.48 -15.08 -0.19
CA LEU A 408 21.90 -14.51 1.05
C LEU A 408 22.91 -14.49 2.20
N GLY A 409 23.95 -15.33 2.15
CA GLY A 409 25.02 -15.33 3.13
C GLY A 409 24.51 -15.46 4.56
N THR A 410 24.95 -14.56 5.43
CA THR A 410 24.58 -14.56 6.85
C THR A 410 23.11 -14.21 7.10
N ALA A 411 22.40 -13.59 6.15
CA ALA A 411 20.97 -13.34 6.30
C ALA A 411 20.17 -14.65 6.31
N LEU A 412 20.59 -15.67 5.57
CA LEU A 412 19.91 -16.97 5.57
C LEU A 412 20.11 -17.70 6.91
N LEU A 413 19.01 -18.02 7.57
CA LEU A 413 19.03 -18.79 8.80
C LEU A 413 19.16 -20.29 8.48
N THR A 414 20.30 -20.89 8.83
CA THR A 414 20.60 -22.30 8.56
C THR A 414 20.59 -23.19 9.81
N ARG A 415 20.49 -22.61 11.00
CA ARG A 415 20.44 -23.32 12.28
C ARG A 415 19.52 -22.58 13.27
N PRO A 416 18.92 -23.27 14.25
CA PRO A 416 18.17 -22.61 15.31
C PRO A 416 19.06 -21.63 16.09
N LEU A 417 18.47 -20.55 16.60
CA LEU A 417 19.14 -19.60 17.48
C LEU A 417 19.48 -20.26 18.83
N GLY A 418 20.63 -19.89 19.40
CA GLY A 418 21.09 -20.41 20.69
C GLY A 418 21.91 -21.72 20.58
N LYS A 419 22.26 -22.27 21.75
CA LYS A 419 23.11 -23.48 21.86
C LYS A 419 22.31 -24.77 22.08
N LYS A 420 21.00 -24.68 22.30
CA LYS A 420 20.10 -25.80 22.60
C LYS A 420 18.84 -25.67 21.77
N MET A 421 18.12 -26.78 21.59
CA MET A 421 16.85 -26.80 20.89
C MET A 421 15.84 -25.86 21.61
N PRO A 422 15.31 -24.84 20.91
CA PRO A 422 14.32 -23.94 21.50
C PRO A 422 12.99 -24.67 21.72
N THR A 423 12.22 -24.18 22.70
CA THR A 423 10.88 -24.71 23.05
C THR A 423 9.75 -23.92 22.39
N THR A 424 10.05 -22.75 21.81
CA THR A 424 9.10 -21.88 21.10
C THR A 424 9.81 -21.14 19.96
N PHE A 425 9.04 -20.42 19.15
CA PHE A 425 9.60 -19.56 18.12
C PHE A 425 10.38 -18.39 18.72
N PRO A 426 11.55 -18.01 18.17
CA PRO A 426 12.14 -16.71 18.46
C PRO A 426 11.20 -15.58 18.04
N GLY A 427 11.34 -14.42 18.67
CA GLY A 427 10.58 -13.25 18.26
C GLY A 427 11.11 -12.58 16.99
N PRO A 428 10.28 -11.79 16.28
CA PRO A 428 10.74 -10.98 15.15
C PRO A 428 11.98 -10.13 15.47
N GLU A 429 12.08 -9.59 16.69
CA GLU A 429 13.23 -8.81 17.16
C GLU A 429 14.55 -9.62 17.13
N GLU A 430 14.52 -10.88 17.58
CA GLU A 430 15.69 -11.76 17.59
C GLU A 430 16.09 -12.23 16.17
N LEU A 431 15.14 -12.17 15.25
CA LEU A 431 15.28 -12.60 13.85
C LEU A 431 15.49 -11.42 12.88
N LYS A 432 15.79 -10.21 13.38
CA LYS A 432 16.11 -9.06 12.53
C LYS A 432 17.22 -9.39 11.52
N GLY A 433 17.01 -8.98 10.28
CA GLY A 433 17.92 -9.25 9.15
C GLY A 433 18.01 -10.72 8.75
N ARG A 434 17.11 -11.61 9.25
CA ARG A 434 17.13 -13.04 8.92
C ARG A 434 16.10 -13.43 7.87
N ILE A 435 16.48 -14.40 7.04
CA ILE A 435 15.64 -15.03 6.03
C ILE A 435 15.45 -16.49 6.43
N LEU A 436 14.19 -16.90 6.57
CA LEU A 436 13.80 -18.27 6.91
C LEU A 436 13.30 -18.98 5.66
N VAL A 437 13.56 -20.28 5.56
CA VAL A 437 13.02 -21.12 4.47
C VAL A 437 11.88 -21.98 5.02
N LYS A 438 10.71 -21.86 4.40
CA LYS A 438 9.60 -22.78 4.57
C LYS A 438 9.68 -23.86 3.50
N GLY A 439 9.72 -25.11 3.92
CA GLY A 439 9.83 -26.26 3.03
C GLY A 439 9.78 -27.59 3.76
N LYS A 440 10.09 -28.69 3.06
CA LYS A 440 10.18 -30.02 3.65
C LYS A 440 11.56 -30.25 4.28
N ARG A 441 11.62 -31.13 5.28
CA ARG A 441 12.85 -31.52 5.98
C ARG A 441 12.88 -33.03 6.20
N LEU A 442 14.04 -33.66 6.00
CA LEU A 442 14.25 -35.10 6.15
C LEU A 442 14.12 -35.55 7.62
N ASN A 443 14.81 -34.85 8.52
CA ASN A 443 14.92 -35.24 9.94
C ASN A 443 14.17 -34.26 10.85
N LYS A 444 14.04 -34.62 12.14
CA LYS A 444 13.64 -33.66 13.18
C LYS A 444 14.74 -32.59 13.37
N LEU A 445 14.38 -31.47 14.00
CA LEU A 445 15.28 -30.32 14.13
C LEU A 445 16.29 -30.50 15.26
N ASP A 446 15.95 -31.28 16.29
CA ASP A 446 16.80 -31.67 17.42
C ASP A 446 18.11 -32.34 16.99
N VAL A 447 18.09 -33.12 15.90
CA VAL A 447 19.27 -33.77 15.30
C VAL A 447 20.40 -32.77 14.97
N VAL A 448 20.10 -31.48 14.77
CA VAL A 448 21.12 -30.43 14.53
C VAL A 448 22.04 -30.21 15.75
N PHE A 449 21.63 -30.67 16.93
CA PHE A 449 22.38 -30.60 18.18
C PHE A 449 23.02 -31.95 18.56
N GLU A 450 22.84 -32.98 17.75
CA GLU A 450 23.40 -34.32 17.96
C GLU A 450 24.53 -34.53 16.94
N ASP A 451 25.76 -34.80 17.42
CA ASP A 451 26.99 -34.85 16.59
C ASP A 451 27.08 -36.06 15.61
N ASN A 452 25.99 -36.80 15.37
CA ASN A 452 26.03 -37.99 14.53
C ASN A 452 24.67 -38.32 13.86
N SER A 453 24.44 -37.83 12.64
CA SER A 453 23.67 -38.60 11.65
C SER A 453 23.89 -38.10 10.21
N SER A 454 24.24 -39.04 9.33
CA SER A 454 24.43 -38.84 7.89
C SER A 454 23.28 -39.51 7.13
N VAL A 455 22.27 -38.75 6.74
CA VAL A 455 21.27 -39.17 5.74
C VAL A 455 21.40 -38.24 4.55
N ASP A 456 22.04 -38.70 3.47
CA ASP A 456 22.44 -37.85 2.33
C ASP A 456 21.28 -37.52 1.38
N VAL A 457 20.35 -38.46 1.17
CA VAL A 457 19.11 -38.26 0.39
C VAL A 457 18.05 -39.23 0.90
N ASP A 458 16.84 -38.74 1.17
CA ASP A 458 15.69 -39.58 1.47
C ASP A 458 14.41 -39.00 0.82
N SER A 459 13.36 -39.82 0.80
CA SER A 459 12.04 -39.49 0.29
C SER A 459 11.16 -38.88 1.35
N VAL A 460 10.56 -37.74 1.04
CA VAL A 460 9.47 -37.14 1.83
C VAL A 460 8.17 -37.35 1.09
N SER A 461 7.07 -37.54 1.81
CA SER A 461 5.76 -37.65 1.18
C SER A 461 5.45 -36.36 0.42
N GLU A 462 4.91 -36.47 -0.79
CA GLU A 462 4.16 -35.36 -1.38
C GLU A 462 3.04 -34.98 -0.41
N GLU A 463 2.93 -33.68 -0.14
CA GLU A 463 1.70 -33.19 0.42
C GLU A 463 0.76 -33.20 -0.77
N ASP A 464 -0.37 -33.90 -0.66
CA ASP A 464 -1.50 -33.52 -1.50
C ASP A 464 -1.81 -32.07 -1.10
N GLU A 465 -1.33 -31.11 -1.88
CA GLU A 465 -1.83 -29.73 -1.83
C GLU A 465 -3.33 -29.67 -2.21
N SER A 466 -3.92 -30.82 -2.53
CA SER A 466 -5.35 -31.10 -2.48
C SER A 466 -5.73 -31.86 -1.21
N ALA A 467 -6.10 -31.14 -0.14
CA ALA A 467 -6.91 -31.73 0.92
C ALA A 467 -8.33 -32.04 0.39
N GLU A 468 -8.47 -33.02 -0.51
CA GLU A 468 -9.72 -33.69 -0.81
C GLU A 468 -9.79 -34.98 0.01
N ALA A 469 -10.34 -34.89 1.22
CA ALA A 469 -11.06 -36.05 1.75
C ALA A 469 -12.40 -36.09 1.02
N LYS A 470 -12.50 -36.89 -0.04
CA LYS A 470 -13.81 -37.32 -0.56
C LYS A 470 -14.42 -38.24 0.50
N GLU A 471 -15.28 -37.69 1.34
CA GLU A 471 -16.20 -38.52 2.12
C GLU A 471 -17.24 -39.10 1.15
N GLY A 472 -17.22 -40.42 1.02
CA GLY A 472 -18.19 -41.18 0.22
C GLY A 472 -17.64 -41.72 -1.09
N GLU A 473 -16.74 -42.71 -1.02
CA GLU A 473 -16.73 -43.94 -1.83
C GLU A 473 -15.41 -44.68 -1.62
N GLN A 474 -15.49 -45.97 -1.28
CA GLN A 474 -14.34 -46.87 -1.19
C GLN A 474 -13.67 -46.99 -2.58
N LYS A 475 -12.64 -46.20 -2.85
CA LYS A 475 -11.69 -46.44 -3.95
C LYS A 475 -10.26 -46.55 -3.42
N ALA A 476 -9.54 -47.48 -4.02
CA ALA A 476 -8.21 -47.94 -3.63
C ALA A 476 -7.23 -46.80 -3.29
N LYS A 477 -6.42 -47.01 -2.23
CA LYS A 477 -5.30 -46.14 -1.83
C LYS A 477 -4.48 -45.72 -3.05
N ALA A 478 -4.66 -44.47 -3.50
CA ALA A 478 -3.73 -43.86 -4.44
C ALA A 478 -2.32 -43.90 -3.81
N LYS A 479 -1.33 -44.39 -4.55
CA LYS A 479 0.08 -44.39 -4.11
C LYS A 479 0.48 -42.94 -3.88
N LYS A 480 0.74 -42.55 -2.62
CA LYS A 480 1.36 -41.27 -2.29
C LYS A 480 2.68 -41.15 -3.05
N SER A 481 2.78 -40.18 -3.95
CA SER A 481 4.03 -39.82 -4.61
C SER A 481 5.03 -39.38 -3.54
N LYS A 482 6.29 -39.78 -3.73
CA LYS A 482 7.39 -39.51 -2.82
C LYS A 482 8.36 -38.58 -3.54
N ILE A 483 8.53 -37.35 -3.04
CA ILE A 483 9.56 -36.43 -3.55
C ILE A 483 10.89 -36.83 -2.94
N LYS A 484 11.91 -36.96 -3.79
CA LYS A 484 13.29 -37.04 -3.31
C LYS A 484 13.76 -35.63 -2.92
N LEU A 485 14.23 -35.48 -1.69
CA LEU A 485 14.69 -34.20 -1.16
C LEU A 485 16.20 -34.23 -0.95
N ALA A 486 16.91 -33.26 -1.52
CA ALA A 486 18.35 -33.07 -1.29
C ALA A 486 18.58 -32.63 0.17
N LYS A 487 19.57 -33.23 0.84
CA LYS A 487 19.93 -32.87 2.22
C LYS A 487 20.29 -31.39 2.34
N GLU A 488 21.02 -30.83 1.38
CA GLU A 488 21.44 -29.43 1.37
C GLU A 488 20.25 -28.47 1.37
N LEU A 489 19.15 -28.81 0.69
CA LEU A 489 17.92 -28.01 0.71
C LEU A 489 17.12 -28.23 1.99
N SER A 490 17.02 -29.49 2.44
CA SER A 490 16.38 -29.88 3.71
C SER A 490 16.99 -29.14 4.91
N ASP A 491 18.31 -29.01 4.94
CA ASP A 491 19.03 -28.42 6.07
C ASP A 491 18.75 -26.92 6.24
N LEU A 492 18.33 -26.22 5.18
CA LEU A 492 17.95 -24.80 5.23
C LEU A 492 16.59 -24.56 5.92
N VAL A 493 15.77 -25.61 6.08
CA VAL A 493 14.46 -25.52 6.74
C VAL A 493 14.62 -25.66 8.25
N VAL A 494 14.54 -24.55 8.96
CA VAL A 494 14.73 -24.48 10.42
C VAL A 494 13.38 -24.41 11.15
N TYR A 495 12.76 -23.23 11.23
CA TYR A 495 11.55 -23.01 12.02
C TYR A 495 10.24 -23.21 11.24
N CYS A 496 10.30 -23.38 9.92
CA CYS A 496 9.12 -23.45 9.05
C CYS A 496 9.03 -24.80 8.32
N LYS A 497 9.09 -25.90 9.06
CA LYS A 497 8.99 -27.25 8.49
C LYS A 497 7.54 -27.52 8.06
N SER A 498 7.33 -27.75 6.77
CA SER A 498 6.02 -28.10 6.23
C SER A 498 5.68 -29.55 6.58
N VAL A 499 4.48 -29.76 7.11
CA VAL A 499 3.92 -31.09 7.40
C VAL A 499 2.45 -31.15 6.99
N HIS A 500 2.00 -32.36 6.67
CA HIS A 500 0.58 -32.61 6.41
C HIS A 500 -0.25 -32.42 7.68
N PHE A 501 -1.36 -31.69 7.57
CA PHE A 501 -2.32 -31.52 8.64
C PHE A 501 -3.33 -32.66 8.66
N ASN A 502 -3.41 -33.40 9.77
CA ASN A 502 -4.40 -34.47 9.96
C ASN A 502 -5.65 -33.95 10.70
N SER A 503 -5.46 -33.41 11.90
CA SER A 503 -6.51 -32.82 12.74
C SER A 503 -5.88 -31.91 13.80
N PHE A 504 -6.68 -31.07 14.47
CA PHE A 504 -6.20 -30.23 15.57
C PHE A 504 -5.69 -31.08 16.75
N GLU A 505 -6.40 -32.16 17.09
CA GLU A 505 -5.99 -33.15 18.10
C GLU A 505 -4.58 -33.72 17.79
N HIS A 506 -4.39 -34.22 16.57
CA HIS A 506 -3.12 -34.79 16.14
C HIS A 506 -2.00 -33.76 16.16
N SER A 507 -2.28 -32.54 15.71
CA SER A 507 -1.31 -31.44 15.72
C SER A 507 -0.84 -31.13 17.15
N LYS A 508 -1.78 -31.03 18.09
CA LYS A 508 -1.50 -30.76 19.50
C LYS A 508 -0.63 -31.86 20.14
N GLU A 509 -0.91 -33.13 19.83
CA GLU A 509 -0.22 -34.25 20.48
C GLU A 509 1.12 -34.64 19.84
N LYS A 510 1.25 -34.48 18.51
CA LYS A 510 2.34 -35.11 17.73
C LYS A 510 3.25 -34.13 17.01
N GLN A 511 2.81 -32.90 16.75
CA GLN A 511 3.61 -31.94 15.99
C GLN A 511 4.43 -31.04 16.89
N ALA A 512 5.66 -30.73 16.49
CA ALA A 512 6.49 -29.74 17.18
C ALA A 512 6.07 -28.30 16.83
N PHE A 513 6.47 -27.29 17.61
CA PHE A 513 6.06 -25.89 17.34
C PHE A 513 6.55 -25.40 15.97
N TYR A 514 7.74 -25.85 15.53
CA TYR A 514 8.35 -25.51 14.24
C TYR A 514 7.76 -26.26 13.02
N GLU A 515 6.78 -27.15 13.27
CA GLU A 515 6.05 -27.86 12.23
C GLU A 515 4.76 -27.11 11.92
N MET A 516 4.55 -26.78 10.65
CA MET A 516 3.48 -25.91 10.19
C MET A 516 2.76 -26.49 8.97
N ALA A 517 1.51 -26.07 8.79
CA ALA A 517 0.65 -26.56 7.71
C ALA A 517 0.23 -25.43 6.77
N SER A 518 0.12 -25.78 5.49
CA SER A 518 -0.47 -24.94 4.45
C SER A 518 -1.88 -25.43 4.12
N PHE A 519 -2.83 -24.50 3.99
CA PHE A 519 -4.22 -24.79 3.69
C PHE A 519 -4.70 -23.99 2.47
N LYS A 520 -5.30 -24.69 1.51
CA LYS A 520 -6.13 -24.04 0.49
C LYS A 520 -7.28 -23.28 1.15
N GLU A 521 -7.65 -22.12 0.62
CA GLU A 521 -8.69 -21.24 1.17
C GLU A 521 -10.00 -21.97 1.54
N SER A 522 -10.43 -22.96 0.74
CA SER A 522 -11.68 -23.70 0.96
C SER A 522 -11.60 -24.56 2.21
N LYS A 523 -10.46 -25.22 2.43
CA LYS A 523 -10.23 -26.05 3.62
C LYS A 523 -10.06 -25.17 4.86
N ALA A 524 -9.30 -24.09 4.74
CA ALA A 524 -9.12 -23.13 5.84
C ALA A 524 -10.46 -22.51 6.27
N LYS A 525 -11.34 -22.20 5.32
CA LYS A 525 -12.69 -21.71 5.60
C LYS A 525 -13.54 -22.72 6.38
N GLN A 526 -13.50 -24.00 5.99
CA GLN A 526 -14.18 -25.07 6.74
C GLN A 526 -13.63 -25.20 8.17
N LEU A 527 -12.31 -25.15 8.34
CA LEU A 527 -11.68 -25.19 9.66
C LEU A 527 -12.03 -23.96 10.50
N ALA A 528 -12.19 -22.80 9.88
CA ALA A 528 -12.58 -21.57 10.56
C ALA A 528 -14.03 -21.57 11.07
N GLU A 529 -14.88 -22.50 10.63
CA GLU A 529 -16.19 -22.75 11.24
C GLU A 529 -16.04 -23.31 12.67
N HIS A 530 -14.94 -24.04 12.93
CA HIS A 530 -14.53 -24.53 14.25
C HIS A 530 -13.49 -23.57 14.87
N SER A 531 -13.87 -22.29 14.98
CA SER A 531 -12.91 -21.20 15.14
C SER A 531 -12.07 -21.30 16.41
N ALA A 532 -12.65 -21.77 17.53
CA ALA A 532 -11.95 -21.91 18.80
C ALA A 532 -10.74 -22.87 18.72
N GLU A 533 -10.91 -24.05 18.13
CA GLU A 533 -9.83 -25.03 17.97
C GLU A 533 -8.73 -24.50 17.05
N PHE A 534 -9.11 -23.77 16.00
CA PHE A 534 -8.14 -23.20 15.07
C PHE A 534 -7.34 -22.05 15.71
N VAL A 535 -7.99 -21.20 16.51
CA VAL A 535 -7.30 -20.17 17.33
C VAL A 535 -6.29 -20.84 18.25
N HIS A 536 -6.70 -21.88 18.97
CA HIS A 536 -5.84 -22.66 19.87
C HIS A 536 -4.65 -23.28 19.14
N HIS A 537 -4.85 -23.89 17.98
CA HIS A 537 -3.77 -24.40 17.14
C HIS A 537 -2.76 -23.30 16.80
N ASN A 538 -3.24 -22.10 16.46
CA ASN A 538 -2.40 -20.96 16.09
C ASN A 538 -1.73 -20.24 17.29
N ILE A 539 -1.99 -20.65 18.53
CA ILE A 539 -1.22 -20.20 19.72
C ILE A 539 0.16 -20.87 19.76
N ASP A 540 0.28 -22.08 19.19
CA ASP A 540 1.52 -22.87 19.22
C ASP A 540 2.14 -23.05 17.82
N LYS A 541 1.31 -23.16 16.77
CA LYS A 541 1.76 -23.42 15.39
C LYS A 541 1.65 -22.19 14.49
N LEU A 542 2.31 -22.27 13.34
CA LEU A 542 2.07 -21.37 12.21
C LEU A 542 1.08 -22.04 11.22
N SER A 543 0.13 -21.26 10.70
CA SER A 543 -0.75 -21.67 9.61
C SER A 543 -0.56 -20.77 8.39
N ARG A 544 -0.33 -21.38 7.23
CA ARG A 544 -0.33 -20.70 5.93
C ARG A 544 -1.64 -20.95 5.19
N ILE A 545 -2.24 -19.91 4.62
CA ILE A 545 -3.43 -20.01 3.78
C ILE A 545 -3.12 -19.40 2.42
N TYR A 546 -3.57 -20.05 1.35
CA TYR A 546 -3.36 -19.60 -0.02
C TYR A 546 -4.64 -19.70 -0.88
N PRO A 547 -4.76 -18.88 -1.93
CA PRO A 547 -5.91 -18.88 -2.83
C PRO A 547 -6.12 -20.21 -3.54
N ALA A 548 -7.37 -20.52 -3.89
CA ALA A 548 -7.67 -21.71 -4.70
C ALA A 548 -7.19 -21.56 -6.15
N GLY A 549 -6.65 -22.64 -6.74
CA GLY A 549 -6.23 -22.66 -8.16
C GLY A 549 -7.35 -22.38 -9.19
N SER A 550 -8.63 -22.43 -8.79
CA SER A 550 -9.76 -21.99 -9.61
C SER A 550 -9.78 -20.47 -9.85
N ARG A 551 -9.04 -19.68 -9.06
CA ARG A 551 -8.90 -18.22 -9.20
C ARG A 551 -7.83 -17.87 -10.24
N THR A 552 -8.08 -18.29 -11.47
CA THR A 552 -7.13 -18.12 -12.58
C THR A 552 -6.89 -16.64 -12.93
N ASP A 553 -7.83 -15.76 -12.56
CA ASP A 553 -7.74 -14.31 -12.67
C ASP A 553 -6.91 -13.64 -11.57
N SER A 554 -6.29 -14.43 -10.68
CA SER A 554 -5.55 -13.96 -9.51
C SER A 554 -6.42 -13.18 -8.51
N SER A 555 -7.74 -13.42 -8.46
CA SER A 555 -8.61 -12.88 -7.40
C SER A 555 -8.19 -13.36 -6.01
N ASN A 556 -8.66 -12.67 -4.97
CA ASN A 556 -8.30 -12.94 -3.57
C ASN A 556 -9.52 -13.37 -2.75
N TYR A 557 -9.34 -14.33 -1.83
CA TYR A 557 -10.32 -14.66 -0.81
C TYR A 557 -10.32 -13.63 0.33
N ASN A 558 -11.39 -13.63 1.15
CA ASN A 558 -11.48 -12.73 2.29
C ASN A 558 -10.47 -13.12 3.40
N PRO A 559 -9.45 -12.30 3.70
CA PRO A 559 -8.43 -12.65 4.69
C PRO A 559 -8.93 -12.52 6.14
N VAL A 560 -9.99 -11.75 6.38
CA VAL A 560 -10.44 -11.39 7.73
C VAL A 560 -10.86 -12.60 8.54
N GLN A 561 -11.57 -13.55 7.93
CA GLN A 561 -11.97 -14.78 8.61
C GLN A 561 -10.76 -15.60 9.07
N MET A 562 -9.68 -15.63 8.27
CA MET A 562 -8.47 -16.36 8.62
C MET A 562 -7.72 -15.68 9.77
N TRP A 563 -7.64 -14.35 9.76
CA TRP A 563 -7.05 -13.63 10.89
C TRP A 563 -7.87 -13.74 12.18
N ASN A 564 -9.20 -13.80 12.08
CA ASN A 564 -10.07 -14.06 13.24
C ASN A 564 -9.83 -15.45 13.85
N SER A 565 -9.38 -16.42 13.05
CA SER A 565 -8.93 -17.74 13.52
C SER A 565 -7.46 -17.78 13.97
N GLY A 566 -6.78 -16.64 13.99
CA GLY A 566 -5.40 -16.52 14.50
C GLY A 566 -4.32 -16.90 13.50
N CYS A 567 -4.68 -17.20 12.25
CA CYS A 567 -3.74 -17.61 11.22
C CYS A 567 -2.77 -16.48 10.87
N GLN A 568 -1.48 -16.80 10.83
CA GLN A 568 -0.40 -15.83 10.72
C GLN A 568 -0.07 -15.50 9.27
N ILE A 569 0.01 -16.51 8.39
CA ILE A 569 0.49 -16.38 7.01
C ILE A 569 -0.69 -16.49 6.05
N VAL A 570 -1.47 -15.41 5.96
CA VAL A 570 -2.66 -15.33 5.09
C VAL A 570 -2.22 -14.75 3.74
N ALA A 571 -1.78 -15.62 2.82
CA ALA A 571 -1.16 -15.22 1.56
C ALA A 571 -2.19 -14.76 0.53
N LEU A 572 -1.92 -13.63 -0.13
CA LEU A 572 -2.78 -13.01 -1.15
C LEU A 572 -1.99 -12.71 -2.43
N ASN A 573 -2.69 -12.63 -3.56
CA ASN A 573 -2.18 -12.18 -4.85
C ASN A 573 -1.99 -10.65 -4.83
N PHE A 574 -0.76 -10.19 -4.58
CA PHE A 574 -0.42 -8.76 -4.40
C PHE A 574 -0.58 -7.93 -5.69
N GLN A 575 -0.54 -8.58 -6.85
CA GLN A 575 -0.70 -7.97 -8.16
C GLN A 575 -2.16 -7.61 -8.50
N THR A 576 -3.12 -8.01 -7.67
CA THR A 576 -4.55 -7.82 -7.89
C THR A 576 -5.11 -6.71 -6.99
N PRO A 577 -5.36 -5.51 -7.53
CA PRO A 577 -6.08 -4.44 -6.84
C PRO A 577 -7.51 -4.88 -6.53
N CYS A 578 -7.84 -5.06 -5.26
CA CYS A 578 -9.18 -5.44 -4.81
C CYS A 578 -9.38 -5.10 -3.33
N LYS A 579 -10.63 -5.20 -2.87
CA LYS A 579 -11.01 -5.00 -1.46
C LYS A 579 -10.20 -5.86 -0.49
N GLN A 580 -9.87 -7.08 -0.85
CA GLN A 580 -9.08 -7.98 0.01
C GLN A 580 -7.64 -7.46 0.19
N MET A 581 -7.05 -6.87 -0.86
CA MET A 581 -5.75 -6.20 -0.76
C MET A 581 -5.83 -4.88 -0.01
N ASP A 582 -6.95 -4.13 -0.11
CA ASP A 582 -7.19 -2.95 0.73
C ASP A 582 -7.17 -3.33 2.23
N LEU A 583 -7.86 -4.42 2.59
CA LEU A 583 -7.90 -4.95 3.96
C LEU A 583 -6.52 -5.40 4.44
N ASN A 584 -5.74 -6.06 3.58
CA ASN A 584 -4.36 -6.43 3.90
C ASN A 584 -3.47 -5.20 4.13
N GLN A 585 -3.49 -4.24 3.22
CA GLN A 585 -2.70 -3.02 3.36
C GLN A 585 -3.12 -2.21 4.60
N GLY A 586 -4.41 -2.16 4.91
CA GLY A 586 -4.92 -1.52 6.13
C GLY A 586 -4.49 -2.25 7.40
N ARG A 587 -4.59 -3.59 7.45
CA ARG A 587 -4.16 -4.40 8.61
C ARG A 587 -2.68 -4.17 8.94
N PHE A 588 -1.82 -4.09 7.91
CA PHE A 588 -0.37 -3.90 8.02
C PHE A 588 0.08 -2.44 7.89
N LEU A 589 -0.86 -1.48 7.94
CA LEU A 589 -0.56 -0.05 7.96
C LEU A 589 0.15 0.41 9.24
N PRO A 590 -0.30 0.04 10.47
CA PRO A 590 0.38 0.44 11.70
C PRO A 590 1.67 -0.34 11.95
N ASN A 591 2.35 0.00 13.05
CA ASN A 591 3.56 -0.67 13.53
C ASN A 591 4.72 -0.54 12.54
N GLY A 592 4.99 0.69 12.05
CA GLY A 592 6.11 0.94 11.14
C GLY A 592 5.91 0.42 9.73
N LYS A 593 4.70 -0.03 9.34
CA LYS A 593 4.46 -0.84 8.13
C LYS A 593 5.42 -2.03 8.03
N CYS A 594 5.85 -2.56 9.18
CA CYS A 594 6.97 -3.48 9.24
C CYS A 594 6.60 -4.90 8.75
N GLY A 595 5.32 -5.14 8.46
CA GLY A 595 4.79 -6.41 7.98
C GLY A 595 4.40 -7.41 9.06
N TYR A 596 4.54 -7.03 10.34
CA TYR A 596 4.17 -7.81 11.51
C TYR A 596 3.20 -7.03 12.39
N ILE A 597 2.10 -7.67 12.78
CA ILE A 597 1.10 -7.12 13.71
C ILE A 597 0.88 -8.14 14.82
N LEU A 598 1.16 -7.75 16.06
CA LEU A 598 0.97 -8.60 17.23
C LEU A 598 -0.52 -8.96 17.36
N LYS A 599 -0.80 -10.25 17.53
CA LYS A 599 -2.16 -10.75 17.73
C LYS A 599 -2.73 -10.25 19.07
N PRO A 600 -4.06 -10.06 19.17
CA PRO A 600 -4.73 -9.79 20.43
C PRO A 600 -4.33 -10.76 21.52
N HIS A 601 -4.29 -10.29 22.77
CA HIS A 601 -3.81 -11.09 23.90
C HIS A 601 -4.57 -12.42 24.06
N PHE A 602 -5.88 -12.42 23.84
CA PHE A 602 -6.74 -13.61 23.90
C PHE A 602 -6.51 -14.63 22.77
N MET A 603 -5.68 -14.32 21.77
CA MET A 603 -5.28 -15.23 20.68
C MET A 603 -3.83 -15.72 20.81
N ARG A 604 -3.22 -15.46 21.98
CA ARG A 604 -1.82 -15.79 22.29
C ARG A 604 -1.67 -16.64 23.54
N ILE A 605 -2.72 -16.78 24.34
CA ILE A 605 -2.69 -17.48 25.63
C ILE A 605 -3.73 -18.59 25.63
N PRO A 606 -3.35 -19.85 25.96
CA PRO A 606 -4.25 -21.00 25.96
C PRO A 606 -5.45 -20.88 26.90
N ASP A 607 -5.38 -20.07 27.95
CA ASP A 607 -6.47 -19.95 28.94
C ASP A 607 -7.73 -19.25 28.38
N PHE A 608 -7.65 -18.63 27.20
CA PHE A 608 -8.80 -18.01 26.55
C PHE A 608 -9.46 -18.95 25.54
N ASN A 609 -10.77 -19.17 25.69
CA ASN A 609 -11.60 -19.88 24.71
C ASN A 609 -12.29 -18.90 23.77
N PHE A 610 -11.48 -18.11 23.04
CA PHE A 610 -12.01 -17.17 22.06
C PHE A 610 -12.58 -17.91 20.84
N ASP A 611 -13.85 -17.64 20.54
CA ASP A 611 -14.53 -18.14 19.34
C ASP A 611 -15.06 -16.94 18.53
N ALA A 612 -14.49 -16.72 17.34
CA ALA A 612 -14.86 -15.64 16.45
C ALA A 612 -16.25 -15.80 15.81
N CYS A 613 -16.80 -17.01 15.80
CA CYS A 613 -18.11 -17.35 15.25
C CYS A 613 -19.20 -17.29 16.32
N ASN A 614 -18.88 -17.62 17.58
CA ASN A 614 -19.82 -17.63 18.69
C ASN A 614 -19.30 -16.82 19.89
N LEU A 615 -19.52 -15.51 19.84
CA LEU A 615 -19.12 -14.59 20.90
C LEU A 615 -20.08 -14.72 22.11
N THR A 616 -19.70 -15.50 23.12
CA THR A 616 -20.50 -15.69 24.34
C THR A 616 -20.14 -14.67 25.42
N SER A 617 -18.98 -14.84 26.06
CA SER A 617 -18.47 -13.97 27.11
C SER A 617 -16.94 -14.08 27.21
N GLY A 618 -16.26 -12.97 27.44
CA GLY A 618 -14.80 -12.97 27.59
C GLY A 618 -14.19 -11.58 27.49
N ARG A 619 -12.90 -11.46 27.84
CA ARG A 619 -12.19 -10.17 27.88
C ARG A 619 -12.01 -9.50 26.51
N TRP A 620 -12.29 -10.23 25.42
CA TRP A 620 -12.31 -9.72 24.05
C TRP A 620 -13.53 -8.82 23.75
N LEU A 621 -14.63 -8.95 24.50
CA LEU A 621 -15.85 -8.15 24.34
C LEU A 621 -15.68 -6.75 24.94
N ARG A 622 -14.86 -5.92 24.31
CA ARG A 622 -14.71 -4.50 24.66
C ARG A 622 -15.64 -3.68 23.79
N LYS A 623 -16.94 -3.80 24.01
CA LYS A 623 -17.95 -3.20 23.14
C LYS A 623 -17.74 -1.69 23.01
N LYS A 624 -17.82 -1.21 21.78
CA LYS A 624 -17.70 0.21 21.43
C LYS A 624 -18.80 0.59 20.45
N ASN A 625 -19.30 1.81 20.58
CA ASN A 625 -20.13 2.47 19.57
C ASN A 625 -19.25 3.43 18.75
N LEU A 626 -19.11 3.14 17.46
CA LEU A 626 -18.34 3.95 16.52
C LEU A 626 -19.29 4.89 15.76
N HIS A 627 -19.27 6.16 16.14
CA HIS A 627 -19.97 7.22 15.44
C HIS A 627 -19.06 7.81 14.37
N ILE A 628 -19.57 7.90 13.13
CA ILE A 628 -18.85 8.52 12.01
C ILE A 628 -19.80 9.47 11.31
N MET A 629 -19.46 10.76 11.31
CA MET A 629 -20.09 11.76 10.46
C MET A 629 -19.21 12.01 9.24
N VAL A 630 -19.70 11.63 8.07
CA VAL A 630 -19.08 11.98 6.78
C VAL A 630 -19.52 13.40 6.43
N ILE A 631 -18.58 14.35 6.51
CA ILE A 631 -18.86 15.78 6.36
C ILE A 631 -18.73 16.15 4.88
N SER A 632 -17.52 16.04 4.33
CA SER A 632 -17.22 16.44 2.96
C SER A 632 -16.07 15.64 2.34
N ALA A 633 -15.87 15.77 1.03
CA ALA A 633 -14.66 15.32 0.34
C ALA A 633 -14.00 16.48 -0.40
N GLN A 634 -12.75 16.31 -0.80
CA GLN A 634 -11.98 17.31 -1.54
C GLN A 634 -11.34 16.67 -2.77
N GLN A 635 -11.39 17.37 -3.90
CA GLN A 635 -10.60 17.15 -5.13
C GLN A 635 -10.56 15.69 -5.59
N LEU A 636 -11.72 15.03 -5.62
CA LEU A 636 -11.86 13.67 -6.11
C LEU A 636 -11.40 13.59 -7.58
N PRO A 637 -10.62 12.55 -7.95
CA PRO A 637 -10.08 12.44 -9.30
C PRO A 637 -11.17 12.22 -10.34
N LYS A 638 -10.92 12.75 -11.54
CA LYS A 638 -11.74 12.48 -12.72
C LYS A 638 -11.45 11.08 -13.24
N LEU A 639 -12.49 10.26 -13.37
CA LEU A 639 -12.36 8.87 -13.80
C LEU A 639 -12.23 8.75 -15.31
N ASN A 640 -13.10 9.43 -16.06
CA ASN A 640 -13.02 9.50 -17.52
C ASN A 640 -12.23 10.73 -17.96
N LYS A 641 -10.93 10.55 -18.22
CA LYS A 641 -10.03 11.64 -18.66
C LYS A 641 -10.24 12.04 -20.13
N ASP A 642 -10.85 11.18 -20.94
CA ASP A 642 -11.05 11.43 -22.37
C ASP A 642 -12.34 12.20 -22.65
N LYS A 643 -13.38 11.98 -21.82
CA LYS A 643 -14.62 12.74 -21.86
C LYS A 643 -14.52 13.91 -20.89
N VAL A 644 -14.11 15.07 -21.42
CA VAL A 644 -14.05 16.32 -20.67
C VAL A 644 -15.40 16.56 -19.97
N SER A 645 -16.55 16.31 -20.62
CA SER A 645 -17.91 16.39 -20.04
C SER A 645 -18.22 15.54 -18.81
N SER A 646 -17.44 14.49 -18.53
CA SER A 646 -17.72 13.59 -17.42
C SER A 646 -17.42 14.26 -16.08
N ILE A 647 -18.35 14.23 -15.15
CA ILE A 647 -18.11 14.63 -13.76
C ILE A 647 -18.62 13.50 -12.89
N VAL A 648 -17.97 13.28 -11.75
CA VAL A 648 -18.34 12.21 -10.83
C VAL A 648 -19.55 12.62 -9.98
N ASP A 649 -20.38 11.65 -9.66
CA ASP A 649 -21.52 11.67 -8.77
C ASP A 649 -21.17 10.94 -7.44
N PRO A 650 -20.32 11.50 -6.57
CA PRO A 650 -19.70 10.74 -5.52
C PRO A 650 -20.66 10.40 -4.38
N PHE A 651 -20.50 9.22 -3.80
CA PHE A 651 -20.99 8.88 -2.47
C PHE A 651 -19.90 8.15 -1.67
N VAL A 652 -20.06 8.13 -0.34
CA VAL A 652 -19.13 7.48 0.58
C VAL A 652 -19.80 6.28 1.23
N ARG A 653 -19.13 5.12 1.17
CA ARG A 653 -19.49 3.91 1.90
C ARG A 653 -18.48 3.68 3.02
N VAL A 654 -18.97 3.47 4.24
CA VAL A 654 -18.18 3.04 5.39
C VAL A 654 -18.50 1.59 5.68
N GLU A 655 -17.46 0.75 5.74
CA GLU A 655 -17.57 -0.69 5.98
C GLU A 655 -16.76 -1.08 7.22
N ILE A 656 -17.36 -1.90 8.09
CA ILE A 656 -16.71 -2.54 9.21
C ILE A 656 -16.47 -4.00 8.88
N HIS A 657 -15.22 -4.45 9.06
CA HIS A 657 -14.77 -5.81 8.88
C HIS A 657 -14.16 -6.33 10.18
N GLY A 658 -14.39 -7.57 10.54
CA GLY A 658 -13.87 -8.15 11.78
C GLY A 658 -14.48 -9.51 12.02
N VAL A 659 -14.77 -9.82 13.29
CA VAL A 659 -15.64 -10.95 13.65
C VAL A 659 -17.02 -10.79 13.01
N THR A 660 -17.74 -11.90 12.82
CA THR A 660 -19.03 -11.89 12.10
C THR A 660 -20.04 -10.91 12.71
N ALA A 661 -20.05 -10.77 14.04
CA ALA A 661 -20.91 -9.85 14.77
C ALA A 661 -20.62 -8.36 14.51
N ASP A 662 -19.41 -8.00 14.07
CA ASP A 662 -19.00 -6.61 13.83
C ASP A 662 -19.21 -6.19 12.37
N LYS A 663 -19.46 -7.15 11.48
CA LYS A 663 -19.54 -6.90 10.04
C LYS A 663 -20.78 -6.08 9.71
N SER A 664 -20.56 -4.86 9.24
CA SER A 664 -21.64 -3.92 8.91
C SER A 664 -21.18 -2.91 7.85
N SER A 665 -22.12 -2.20 7.22
CA SER A 665 -21.80 -1.11 6.30
C SER A 665 -22.94 -0.11 6.20
N ALA A 666 -22.60 1.16 5.99
CA ALA A 666 -23.56 2.22 5.69
C ALA A 666 -22.99 3.15 4.60
N GLN A 667 -23.87 3.89 3.90
CA GLN A 667 -23.43 4.80 2.84
C GLN A 667 -24.24 6.10 2.83
N THR A 668 -23.64 7.16 2.28
CA THR A 668 -24.30 8.45 2.04
C THR A 668 -25.19 8.38 0.79
N ALA A 669 -26.00 9.42 0.58
CA ALA A 669 -26.54 9.67 -0.76
C ALA A 669 -25.41 10.11 -1.71
N HIS A 670 -25.60 9.96 -3.02
CA HIS A 670 -24.68 10.56 -4.00
C HIS A 670 -24.94 12.07 -4.12
N ILE A 671 -23.90 12.82 -4.46
CA ILE A 671 -24.00 14.24 -4.83
C ILE A 671 -23.82 14.33 -6.32
N ASN A 672 -24.79 14.92 -7.03
CA ASN A 672 -24.73 15.05 -8.47
C ASN A 672 -23.63 16.02 -8.90
N ASN A 673 -22.80 15.57 -9.83
CA ASN A 673 -21.80 16.30 -10.59
C ASN A 673 -20.91 17.24 -9.77
N ASN A 674 -20.47 16.80 -8.60
CA ASN A 674 -19.52 17.54 -7.77
C ASN A 674 -18.47 16.58 -7.18
N GLY A 675 -17.34 16.44 -7.86
CA GLY A 675 -16.16 15.76 -7.33
C GLY A 675 -15.16 16.69 -6.64
N PHE A 676 -15.32 18.01 -6.72
CA PHE A 676 -14.33 18.94 -6.19
C PHE A 676 -14.47 19.17 -4.69
N ASN A 677 -15.69 19.40 -4.20
CA ASN A 677 -15.95 19.68 -2.78
C ASN A 677 -17.36 19.21 -2.32
N PRO A 678 -17.77 17.95 -2.59
CA PRO A 678 -19.08 17.46 -2.17
C PRO A 678 -19.22 17.45 -0.64
N MET A 679 -20.42 17.78 -0.14
CA MET A 679 -20.77 17.76 1.28
C MET A 679 -22.00 16.90 1.53
N TRP A 680 -21.95 16.04 2.55
CA TRP A 680 -23.03 15.12 2.92
C TRP A 680 -23.60 15.36 4.32
N ASN A 681 -22.75 15.71 5.29
CA ASN A 681 -23.13 15.85 6.71
C ASN A 681 -23.93 14.65 7.25
N LYS A 682 -23.56 13.43 6.86
CA LYS A 682 -24.31 12.21 7.20
C LYS A 682 -23.62 11.45 8.33
N THR A 683 -24.39 11.15 9.38
CA THR A 683 -23.92 10.36 10.53
C THR A 683 -24.32 8.89 10.43
N PHE A 684 -23.39 8.01 10.80
CA PHE A 684 -23.55 6.57 10.97
C PHE A 684 -23.13 6.17 12.38
N VAL A 685 -23.70 5.08 12.88
CA VAL A 685 -23.32 4.45 14.15
C VAL A 685 -23.13 2.96 13.91
N PHE A 686 -22.00 2.42 14.35
CA PHE A 686 -21.67 1.01 14.22
C PHE A 686 -21.34 0.42 15.59
N ALA A 687 -21.97 -0.70 15.95
CA ALA A 687 -21.63 -1.46 17.14
C ALA A 687 -20.42 -2.36 16.84
N ILE A 688 -19.39 -2.28 17.68
CA ILE A 688 -18.14 -3.04 17.56
C ILE A 688 -17.97 -3.89 18.81
N ASN A 689 -18.05 -5.21 18.69
CA ASN A 689 -17.92 -6.15 19.80
C ASN A 689 -16.47 -6.49 20.11
N VAL A 690 -15.61 -6.63 19.09
CA VAL A 690 -14.18 -7.00 19.26
C VAL A 690 -13.29 -5.98 18.55
N PRO A 691 -13.08 -4.78 19.15
CA PRO A 691 -12.29 -3.70 18.56
C PRO A 691 -10.88 -4.10 18.07
N GLU A 692 -10.20 -4.99 18.79
CA GLU A 692 -8.82 -5.41 18.46
C GLU A 692 -8.72 -6.21 17.15
N LEU A 693 -9.84 -6.74 16.64
CA LEU A 693 -9.91 -7.44 15.36
C LEU A 693 -10.58 -6.62 14.25
N ALA A 694 -11.27 -5.53 14.59
CA ALA A 694 -12.03 -4.73 13.64
C ALA A 694 -11.14 -3.86 12.73
N ILE A 695 -11.55 -3.73 11.47
CA ILE A 695 -10.93 -2.94 10.40
C ILE A 695 -12.03 -2.07 9.80
N VAL A 696 -11.77 -0.77 9.69
CA VAL A 696 -12.70 0.21 9.10
C VAL A 696 -12.20 0.58 7.71
N ARG A 697 -13.10 0.54 6.73
CA ARG A 697 -12.81 0.87 5.32
C ARG A 697 -13.77 1.95 4.83
N PHE A 698 -13.20 3.06 4.37
CA PHE A 698 -13.89 4.16 3.70
C PHE A 698 -13.72 3.99 2.20
N VAL A 699 -14.80 4.07 1.44
CA VAL A 699 -14.79 3.92 -0.02
C VAL A 699 -15.55 5.08 -0.63
N VAL A 700 -14.97 5.69 -1.64
CA VAL A 700 -15.62 6.71 -2.47
C VAL A 700 -15.83 6.10 -3.85
N GLU A 701 -17.07 6.14 -4.31
CA GLU A 701 -17.49 5.59 -5.60
C GLU A 701 -18.31 6.65 -6.35
N ASP A 702 -18.22 6.59 -7.68
CA ASP A 702 -19.02 7.35 -8.63
C ASP A 702 -20.31 6.59 -8.90
N TYR A 703 -21.45 7.20 -8.59
CA TYR A 703 -22.75 6.57 -8.79
C TYR A 703 -23.08 6.47 -10.28
N ASP A 704 -23.36 5.27 -10.77
CA ASP A 704 -23.83 5.06 -12.14
C ASP A 704 -25.21 4.34 -12.11
N PRO A 705 -26.28 4.97 -12.60
CA PRO A 705 -27.60 4.34 -12.63
C PRO A 705 -27.72 3.22 -13.67
N ALA A 706 -26.84 3.18 -14.68
CA ALA A 706 -26.89 2.27 -15.81
C ALA A 706 -25.86 1.13 -15.72
N SER A 707 -24.85 1.24 -14.85
CA SER A 707 -23.79 0.25 -14.70
C SER A 707 -23.33 0.07 -13.26
N ALA A 708 -22.22 -0.65 -13.04
CA ALA A 708 -21.65 -0.77 -11.71
C ALA A 708 -20.89 0.51 -11.37
N ASN A 709 -21.08 1.02 -10.14
CA ASN A 709 -20.41 2.22 -9.67
C ASN A 709 -18.88 2.14 -9.84
N ASP A 710 -18.29 3.22 -10.34
CA ASP A 710 -16.86 3.28 -10.54
C ASP A 710 -16.14 3.68 -9.25
N PHE A 711 -15.09 2.95 -8.92
CA PHE A 711 -14.26 3.28 -7.76
C PHE A 711 -13.45 4.56 -7.99
N ILE A 712 -13.53 5.49 -7.04
CA ILE A 712 -12.75 6.73 -6.99
C ILE A 712 -11.53 6.55 -6.08
N GLY A 713 -11.75 6.13 -4.84
CA GLY A 713 -10.69 6.00 -3.84
C GLY A 713 -11.13 5.24 -2.60
N GLN A 714 -10.17 4.77 -1.81
CA GLN A 714 -10.46 4.15 -0.52
C GLN A 714 -9.40 4.47 0.53
N TYR A 715 -9.75 4.31 1.80
CA TYR A 715 -8.79 4.24 2.90
C TYR A 715 -9.22 3.19 3.91
N THR A 716 -8.29 2.34 4.33
CA THR A 716 -8.57 1.22 5.24
C THR A 716 -7.56 1.19 6.36
N LEU A 717 -8.01 1.06 7.61
CA LEU A 717 -7.15 0.97 8.80
C LEU A 717 -7.82 0.16 9.93
N PRO A 718 -7.05 -0.40 10.88
CA PRO A 718 -7.62 -1.08 12.03
C PRO A 718 -8.34 -0.08 12.94
N PHE A 719 -9.44 -0.50 13.56
CA PHE A 719 -10.20 0.33 14.50
C PHE A 719 -9.32 0.91 15.61
N THR A 720 -8.39 0.11 16.13
CA THR A 720 -7.46 0.50 17.20
C THR A 720 -6.48 1.61 16.80
N SER A 721 -6.37 1.92 15.51
CA SER A 721 -5.49 2.99 15.00
C SER A 721 -6.25 4.24 14.56
N ILE A 722 -7.56 4.33 14.86
CA ILE A 722 -8.39 5.50 14.57
C ILE A 722 -8.31 6.51 15.72
N GLN A 723 -8.22 7.79 15.37
CA GLN A 723 -8.35 8.90 16.32
C GLN A 723 -9.78 9.47 16.34
N ASN A 724 -10.22 9.94 17.51
CA ASN A 724 -11.50 10.65 17.68
C ASN A 724 -11.44 12.09 17.16
N GLY A 725 -12.59 12.71 16.95
CA GLY A 725 -12.77 14.09 16.50
C GLY A 725 -12.73 14.32 15.00
N TYR A 726 -12.46 15.57 14.62
CA TYR A 726 -12.42 16.02 13.23
C TYR A 726 -11.12 15.59 12.56
N ARG A 727 -11.21 14.69 11.57
CA ARG A 727 -10.05 14.07 10.93
C ARG A 727 -10.14 14.14 9.42
N HIS A 728 -8.98 14.33 8.78
CA HIS A 728 -8.83 14.09 7.36
C HIS A 728 -8.46 12.62 7.09
N ILE A 729 -9.06 12.06 6.05
CA ILE A 729 -8.77 10.72 5.53
C ILE A 729 -8.18 10.89 4.13
N PRO A 730 -6.89 10.61 3.90
CA PRO A 730 -6.33 10.64 2.56
C PRO A 730 -6.91 9.49 1.73
N LEU A 731 -7.22 9.73 0.46
CA LEU A 731 -7.73 8.67 -0.42
C LEU A 731 -6.61 7.95 -1.15
N LEU A 732 -6.75 6.64 -1.27
CA LEU A 732 -5.84 5.78 -2.03
C LEU A 732 -6.50 5.29 -3.32
N THR A 733 -5.71 5.21 -4.39
CA THR A 733 -6.07 4.52 -5.63
C THR A 733 -6.32 3.03 -5.37
N LYS A 734 -6.91 2.31 -6.35
CA LYS A 734 -7.08 0.84 -6.30
C LYS A 734 -5.79 0.08 -5.97
N CYS A 735 -4.62 0.62 -6.35
CA CYS A 735 -3.32 0.00 -6.13
C CYS A 735 -2.70 0.29 -4.75
N GLY A 736 -3.35 1.10 -3.91
CA GLY A 736 -2.87 1.51 -2.60
C GLY A 736 -1.99 2.77 -2.58
N ASN A 737 -1.89 3.49 -3.70
CA ASN A 737 -1.12 4.74 -3.76
C ASN A 737 -1.97 5.94 -3.35
N VAL A 738 -1.41 6.86 -2.57
CA VAL A 738 -2.08 8.12 -2.17
C VAL A 738 -2.45 8.94 -3.40
N ILE A 739 -3.67 9.48 -3.39
CA ILE A 739 -4.15 10.49 -4.34
C ILE A 739 -3.81 11.86 -3.71
N PRO A 740 -2.80 12.59 -4.22
CA PRO A 740 -2.16 13.69 -3.48
C PRO A 740 -3.09 14.80 -2.96
N SER A 741 -4.15 15.10 -3.70
CA SER A 741 -5.09 16.18 -3.40
C SER A 741 -6.43 15.70 -2.85
N ALA A 742 -6.71 14.39 -2.88
CA ALA A 742 -8.04 13.87 -2.59
C ALA A 742 -8.16 13.33 -1.16
N GLY A 743 -9.19 13.78 -0.45
CA GLY A 743 -9.44 13.39 0.94
C GLY A 743 -10.90 13.45 1.34
N LEU A 744 -11.24 12.78 2.44
CA LEU A 744 -12.49 12.99 3.17
C LEU A 744 -12.22 13.81 4.42
N PHE A 745 -13.17 14.64 4.79
CA PHE A 745 -13.23 15.26 6.11
C PHE A 745 -14.39 14.63 6.89
N VAL A 746 -14.07 14.08 8.06
CA VAL A 746 -15.02 13.32 8.88
C VAL A 746 -14.92 13.75 10.34
N HIS A 747 -15.96 13.48 11.11
CA HIS A 747 -15.91 13.52 12.57
C HIS A 747 -16.17 12.12 13.13
N ILE A 748 -15.26 11.61 13.97
CA ILE A 748 -15.30 10.24 14.48
C ILE A 748 -15.37 10.24 16.01
N MET A 749 -16.21 9.40 16.60
CA MET A 749 -16.19 9.14 18.04
C MET A 749 -16.33 7.65 18.31
N ALA A 750 -15.32 7.05 18.92
CA ALA A 750 -15.36 5.70 19.49
C ALA A 750 -15.68 5.80 20.98
N LEU A 751 -16.92 5.47 21.35
CA LEU A 751 -17.43 5.55 22.72
C LEU A 751 -17.53 4.14 23.32
N ASP A 752 -17.30 4.01 24.63
CA ASP A 752 -17.67 2.80 25.37
C ASP A 752 -19.18 2.59 25.31
N ASP A 753 -19.59 1.33 25.11
CA ASP A 753 -21.00 0.90 25.15
C ASP A 753 -21.50 0.74 26.59
#